data_AF-A0A914KS82-F1
#
_entry.id   AF-A0A914KS82-F1
#
_cell.length_a   1.000
_cell.length_b   1.000
_cell.length_c   1.000
_cell.angle_alpha   90.00
_cell.angle_beta   90.00
_cell.angle_gamma   90.00
#
_symmetry.space_group_name_H-M   'P 1'
#
loop_
_entity.id
_entity.type
_entity.pdbx_description
1 polymer ?
#
loop_
_entity_poly.entity_id
_entity_poly.type
_entity_poly.pdbx_seq_one_letter_code
_entity_poly.pdbx_strand_id
1 'polypeptide(L)'
;MTFYNDNEEENELHIAWPNYSPEKQQQQSSLLPLVLMINEKLRERLPAWEIISLNSQHFPEFFEKILKMICDENLGYSVQIHLITFLNYCFNSLEVDFVRQEVGKLCSLPILINLLPSQRNSLFEKNPKLKKYWVKMEQKFQQLPPEEFEKIDFSRRLLWRLLQRLKRTVDFIDDESKDLEIDAVTYCERLLSFLIDLEAQLTTRRFFNSLLHSSHILTHCCLSQFIRSEHGSLFCELFSMLKFYARFEIDELSGQQLLQAEVTKRHYEFVSQLQAAAFKFLNEKLTEFCLLPVGSVDSSKFLREQLGSLSCDDLYKLAEFLNLVPSLDEKDGNLVENYCRYDDSNYLIEAIIFVCERRPSQLQRLNAEPLYPSEKVIWDEKLIPYDHYDGKSVLPLNKLNLQFLTTHDYLLRNFNLFRMESTYEIRLDLEDVMFRMKPWKHEFNESDVVWGGWAKMALPVTSCRIVHVGRPLVGESAPSEVRADLQITLPSREDLRQDWMSLRKNDVLFLLKVKPIQKVGYKFDFRRPFKEQFGVCIVRGCEVEGILTADGKILDEMESREAIRKMEGDLRTFRIRFDPNQYKEDSDNGNIEDIYFSFNLVIRRDPKSNNFKSVLATIRQLLNTECVVPDWLLDLILGYGEPDIAHYSRITNTVATVDFNDTFLSFEHLQKSFPNKKIICEESVPKPPFRLTFKEFVPQHNIEKEEERDTSIIVENQKVFNRILTETYQKNNIEFTPLQIEAIKSGMQPGLTLVVGPPGTGKTDVAVQIISNIYHNWPEQRTLIVTHSNQALNQIFEKIICLDVDERHLLRMGHGEEALETDKDFSRYGRVNYVLAERKRLLERVEKLCESMEEVGDVSYSCETAGYFFRYSVCKTWENFLELIEQAKQTAINDAKENNNSTNSADIPLPSKDFVADNFPFTKFFQSGKKKNFLPLEFKREDFNEDLQVAMEGWNRIVDIFKKLEEFRAFELLRNGRDRADYLLVKESKIIAMTCTHAALRRRELVELGFRYDNILMEEAAQILEVETFIPLLLQVRKIFV
;
A
#
# COMPACT_ATOMS: atom_id res chain seq x y z
N MET A 1 -5.36 41.79 -12.26
CA MET A 1 -6.79 41.79 -11.87
C MET A 1 -7.57 42.78 -12.72
N THR A 2 -8.28 42.28 -13.73
CA THR A 2 -9.57 42.77 -14.26
C THR A 2 -10.09 41.65 -15.16
N PHE A 3 -11.28 41.13 -14.83
CA PHE A 3 -12.09 40.10 -15.50
C PHE A 3 -11.58 39.59 -16.87
N TYR A 4 -11.04 38.37 -16.89
CA TYR A 4 -10.84 37.54 -18.08
C TYR A 4 -11.81 36.35 -18.00
N ASN A 5 -12.43 35.99 -19.12
CA ASN A 5 -13.46 34.95 -19.23
C ASN A 5 -12.82 33.55 -19.25
N ASP A 6 -13.28 32.65 -18.36
CA ASP A 6 -12.77 31.28 -18.17
C ASP A 6 -12.90 30.33 -19.38
N ASN A 7 -13.57 30.71 -20.48
CA ASN A 7 -13.80 29.82 -21.63
C ASN A 7 -12.83 30.03 -22.82
N GLU A 8 -11.98 31.07 -22.80
CA GLU A 8 -11.00 31.31 -23.89
C GLU A 8 -9.59 30.77 -23.57
N GLU A 9 -9.23 30.64 -22.29
CA GLU A 9 -7.89 30.18 -21.85
C GLU A 9 -7.59 28.71 -22.18
N GLU A 10 -8.62 27.84 -22.27
CA GLU A 10 -8.41 26.42 -22.54
C GLU A 10 -7.70 26.17 -23.88
N ASN A 11 -7.91 27.02 -24.89
CA ASN A 11 -7.41 26.84 -26.25
C ASN A 11 -6.13 27.59 -26.60
N GLU A 12 -5.63 28.49 -25.74
CA GLU A 12 -4.51 29.33 -26.14
C GLU A 12 -3.21 28.52 -26.34
N LEU A 13 -2.91 27.51 -25.51
CA LEU A 13 -1.70 26.67 -25.70
C LEU A 13 -1.82 25.79 -26.95
N HIS A 14 -3.04 25.33 -27.26
CA HIS A 14 -3.36 24.59 -28.49
C HIS A 14 -3.12 25.42 -29.75
N ILE A 15 -3.13 26.75 -29.65
CA ILE A 15 -2.81 27.65 -30.75
C ILE A 15 -1.33 28.07 -30.68
N ALA A 16 -0.82 28.40 -29.49
CA ALA A 16 0.50 28.98 -29.32
C ALA A 16 1.64 27.99 -29.60
N TRP A 17 1.54 26.74 -29.14
CA TRP A 17 2.60 25.75 -29.35
C TRP A 17 2.71 25.28 -30.81
N PRO A 18 1.60 24.96 -31.52
CA PRO A 18 1.72 24.59 -32.93
C PRO A 18 2.25 25.71 -33.84
N ASN A 19 2.06 26.98 -33.45
CA ASN A 19 2.58 28.14 -34.16
C ASN A 19 4.00 28.54 -33.70
N TYR A 20 4.54 27.93 -32.64
CA TYR A 20 5.89 28.18 -32.16
C TYR A 20 6.91 27.64 -33.17
N SER A 21 7.87 28.50 -33.52
CA SER A 21 9.04 28.10 -34.31
C SER A 21 10.28 28.77 -33.73
N PRO A 22 11.37 28.02 -33.47
CA PRO A 22 12.55 28.58 -32.82
C PRO A 22 13.23 29.70 -33.64
N GLU A 23 13.09 29.66 -34.96
CA GLU A 23 13.63 30.65 -35.91
C GLU A 23 12.93 32.02 -35.82
N LYS A 24 11.62 32.05 -35.54
CA LYS A 24 10.82 33.29 -35.49
C LYS A 24 10.90 34.01 -34.14
N GLN A 25 11.21 33.28 -33.06
CA GLN A 25 11.29 33.83 -31.71
C GLN A 25 12.75 33.86 -31.23
N GLN A 26 13.45 34.95 -31.58
CA GLN A 26 14.84 35.19 -31.17
C GLN A 26 14.94 35.81 -29.77
N GLN A 27 13.96 36.60 -29.34
CA GLN A 27 13.97 37.25 -28.02
C GLN A 27 13.49 36.29 -26.92
N GLN A 28 14.32 36.09 -25.89
CA GLN A 28 14.02 35.22 -24.75
C GLN A 28 12.74 35.63 -23.99
N SER A 29 12.43 36.92 -23.92
CA SER A 29 11.21 37.45 -23.28
C SER A 29 9.91 36.95 -23.93
N SER A 30 9.94 36.60 -25.23
CA SER A 30 8.76 36.10 -25.95
C SER A 30 8.34 34.67 -25.55
N LEU A 31 9.20 33.95 -24.81
CA LEU A 31 8.96 32.57 -24.38
C LEU A 31 8.21 32.48 -23.04
N LEU A 32 8.22 33.56 -22.23
CA LEU A 32 7.62 33.56 -20.90
C LEU A 32 6.10 33.25 -20.90
N PRO A 33 5.28 33.77 -21.83
CA PRO A 33 3.86 33.41 -21.89
C PRO A 33 3.63 31.90 -22.07
N LEU A 34 4.40 31.24 -22.95
CA LEU A 34 4.30 29.79 -23.13
C LEU A 34 4.60 29.04 -21.83
N VAL A 35 5.63 29.46 -21.09
CA VAL A 35 5.98 28.87 -19.79
C VAL A 35 4.84 29.03 -18.78
N LEU A 36 4.24 30.22 -18.70
CA LEU A 36 3.12 30.50 -17.79
C LEU A 36 1.91 29.61 -18.11
N MET A 37 1.56 29.46 -19.39
CA MET A 37 0.43 28.63 -19.82
C MET A 37 0.66 27.15 -19.54
N ILE A 38 1.89 26.65 -19.75
CA ILE A 38 2.26 25.28 -19.40
C ILE A 38 2.14 25.06 -17.89
N ASN A 39 2.70 25.98 -17.10
CA ASN A 39 2.63 25.90 -15.63
C ASN A 39 1.18 25.91 -15.14
N GLU A 40 0.33 26.75 -15.72
CA GLU A 40 -1.08 26.86 -15.36
C GLU A 40 -1.85 25.57 -15.67
N LYS A 41 -1.70 25.03 -16.89
CA LYS A 41 -2.33 23.76 -17.27
C LYS A 41 -1.88 22.62 -16.36
N LEU A 42 -0.59 22.54 -16.03
CA LEU A 42 -0.09 21.51 -15.13
C LEU A 42 -0.59 21.70 -13.69
N ARG A 43 -0.73 22.96 -13.23
CA ARG A 43 -1.32 23.27 -11.91
C ARG A 43 -2.77 22.82 -11.82
N GLU A 44 -3.56 23.04 -12.87
CA GLU A 44 -4.96 22.60 -13.00
C GLU A 44 -5.10 21.11 -13.40
N ARG A 45 -3.99 20.36 -13.47
CA ARG A 45 -3.94 18.93 -13.85
C ARG A 45 -4.50 18.62 -15.24
N LEU A 46 -4.34 19.56 -16.18
CA LEU A 46 -4.69 19.42 -17.58
C LEU A 46 -3.51 18.88 -18.42
N PRO A 47 -3.75 18.17 -19.54
CA PRO A 47 -2.71 17.46 -20.30
C PRO A 47 -1.83 18.39 -21.16
N ALA A 48 -0.92 19.14 -20.53
CA ALA A 48 -0.03 20.06 -21.23
C ALA A 48 0.96 19.34 -22.17
N TRP A 49 1.48 18.18 -21.75
CA TRP A 49 2.48 17.43 -22.52
C TRP A 49 1.92 16.81 -23.81
N GLU A 50 0.63 16.45 -23.84
CA GLU A 50 -0.04 15.96 -25.05
C GLU A 50 -0.05 17.03 -26.14
N ILE A 51 -0.30 18.29 -25.78
CA ILE A 51 -0.29 19.43 -26.71
C ILE A 51 1.13 19.66 -27.25
N ILE A 52 2.13 19.58 -26.37
CA ILE A 52 3.53 19.76 -26.73
C ILE A 52 4.00 18.64 -27.66
N SER A 53 3.48 17.42 -27.47
CA SER A 53 3.83 16.24 -28.26
C SER A 53 3.54 16.40 -29.75
N LEU A 54 2.54 17.22 -30.12
CA LEU A 54 2.16 17.51 -31.52
C LEU A 54 3.34 18.03 -32.35
N ASN A 55 4.19 18.89 -31.76
CA ASN A 55 5.39 19.47 -32.36
C ASN A 55 6.62 19.29 -31.45
N SER A 56 6.86 18.06 -30.99
CA SER A 56 7.94 17.74 -30.04
C SER A 56 9.36 18.09 -30.52
N GLN A 57 9.58 18.22 -31.83
CA GLN A 57 10.88 18.57 -32.43
C GLN A 57 11.41 19.96 -32.02
N HIS A 58 10.52 20.89 -31.65
CA HIS A 58 10.91 22.24 -31.23
C HIS A 58 11.24 22.34 -29.73
N PHE A 59 10.91 21.31 -28.96
CA PHE A 59 11.10 21.30 -27.51
C PHE A 59 12.57 21.41 -27.07
N PRO A 60 13.56 20.72 -27.68
CA PRO A 60 14.96 20.82 -27.24
C PRO A 60 15.52 22.24 -27.29
N GLU A 61 15.26 23.00 -28.37
CA GLU A 61 15.74 24.38 -28.48
C GLU A 61 14.97 25.33 -27.57
N PHE A 62 13.65 25.13 -27.43
CA PHE A 62 12.83 25.84 -26.45
C PHE A 62 13.40 25.66 -25.03
N PHE A 63 13.65 24.40 -24.63
CA PHE A 63 14.18 24.05 -23.33
C PHE A 63 15.58 24.67 -23.10
N GLU A 64 16.48 24.60 -24.08
CA GLU A 64 17.81 25.22 -24.00
C GLU A 64 17.73 26.74 -23.71
N LYS A 65 16.83 27.46 -24.40
CA LYS A 65 16.63 28.90 -24.18
C LYS A 65 16.09 29.18 -22.78
N ILE A 66 15.15 28.36 -22.27
CA ILE A 66 14.63 28.47 -20.91
C ILE A 66 15.72 28.23 -19.86
N LEU A 67 16.59 27.23 -20.05
CA LEU A 67 17.69 26.97 -19.12
C LEU A 67 18.67 28.15 -19.01
N LYS A 68 18.91 28.87 -20.11
CA LYS A 68 19.72 30.10 -20.11
C LYS A 68 19.03 31.21 -19.32
N MET A 69 17.73 31.40 -19.46
CA MET A 69 16.94 32.38 -18.68
C MET A 69 16.94 32.05 -17.18
N ILE A 70 16.88 30.77 -16.82
CA ILE A 70 16.95 30.31 -15.40
C ILE A 70 18.27 30.73 -14.73
N CYS A 71 19.35 30.84 -15.50
CA CYS A 71 20.65 31.29 -14.98
C CYS A 71 20.84 32.81 -15.03
N ASP A 72 19.95 33.57 -15.67
CA ASP A 72 20.10 35.02 -15.80
C ASP A 72 19.69 35.74 -14.51
N GLU A 73 20.70 36.17 -13.75
CA GLU A 73 20.51 36.89 -12.49
C GLU A 73 19.92 38.31 -12.70
N ASN A 74 19.89 38.84 -13.93
CA ASN A 74 19.27 40.14 -14.22
C ASN A 74 17.73 40.08 -14.24
N LEU A 75 17.14 38.89 -14.36
CA LEU A 75 15.69 38.72 -14.31
C LEU A 75 15.21 38.75 -12.85
N GLY A 76 14.18 39.54 -12.57
CA GLY A 76 13.57 39.63 -11.24
C GLY A 76 13.04 38.28 -10.74
N TYR A 77 12.97 38.13 -9.41
CA TYR A 77 12.59 36.88 -8.75
C TYR A 77 11.20 36.37 -9.15
N SER A 78 10.24 37.26 -9.39
CA SER A 78 8.90 36.91 -9.90
C SER A 78 8.94 36.06 -11.18
N VAL A 79 9.77 36.43 -12.16
CA VAL A 79 9.92 35.66 -13.41
C VAL A 79 10.66 34.35 -13.14
N GLN A 80 11.69 34.39 -12.31
CA GLN A 80 12.51 33.23 -11.97
C GLN A 80 11.71 32.13 -11.25
N ILE A 81 10.73 32.51 -10.41
CA ILE A 81 9.80 31.57 -9.76
C ILE A 81 9.06 30.73 -10.81
N HIS A 82 8.53 31.35 -11.87
CA HIS A 82 7.82 30.64 -12.93
C HIS A 82 8.74 29.73 -13.75
N LEU A 83 9.98 30.16 -14.00
CA LEU A 83 10.96 29.36 -14.73
C LEU A 83 11.41 28.12 -13.92
N ILE A 84 11.65 28.27 -12.61
CA ILE A 84 11.96 27.15 -11.71
C ILE A 84 10.76 26.22 -11.57
N THR A 85 9.53 26.76 -11.51
CA THR A 85 8.31 25.95 -11.46
C THR A 85 8.18 25.07 -12.72
N PHE A 86 8.44 25.65 -13.90
CA PHE A 86 8.47 24.89 -15.16
C PHE A 86 9.56 23.82 -15.17
N LEU A 87 10.77 24.17 -14.73
CA LEU A 87 11.85 23.19 -14.61
C LEU A 87 11.44 22.03 -13.70
N ASN A 88 10.80 22.34 -12.56
CA ASN A 88 10.32 21.32 -11.65
C ASN A 88 9.26 20.40 -12.27
N TYR A 89 8.33 20.95 -13.06
CA TYR A 89 7.38 20.15 -13.81
C TYR A 89 8.06 19.23 -14.84
N CYS A 90 9.09 19.70 -15.55
CA CYS A 90 9.85 18.85 -16.47
C CYS A 90 10.51 17.67 -15.74
N PHE A 91 11.12 17.91 -14.57
CA PHE A 91 11.76 16.85 -13.79
C PHE A 91 10.75 15.87 -13.17
N ASN A 92 9.54 16.32 -12.87
CA ASN A 92 8.46 15.44 -12.39
C ASN A 92 7.74 14.67 -13.51
N SER A 93 8.05 14.93 -14.79
CA SER A 93 7.36 14.33 -15.96
C SER A 93 8.31 13.44 -16.79
N LEU A 94 9.11 12.59 -16.15
CA LEU A 94 10.09 11.74 -16.85
C LEU A 94 9.45 10.57 -17.63
N GLU A 95 8.16 10.31 -17.46
CA GLU A 95 7.38 9.40 -18.29
C GLU A 95 7.22 9.90 -19.73
N VAL A 96 7.37 11.21 -19.95
CA VAL A 96 7.28 11.83 -21.28
C VAL A 96 8.65 11.74 -21.97
N ASP A 97 8.74 10.96 -23.05
CA ASP A 97 9.99 10.61 -23.72
C ASP A 97 10.87 11.81 -24.11
N PHE A 98 10.30 12.82 -24.76
CA PHE A 98 11.06 14.00 -25.21
C PHE A 98 11.52 14.89 -24.03
N VAL A 99 10.77 14.94 -22.94
CA VAL A 99 11.15 15.66 -21.72
C VAL A 99 12.30 14.91 -21.04
N ARG A 100 12.15 13.60 -20.85
CA ARG A 100 13.16 12.71 -20.26
C ARG A 100 14.50 12.79 -20.98
N GLN A 101 14.50 12.85 -22.32
CA GLN A 101 15.73 12.96 -23.12
C GLN A 101 16.50 14.24 -22.84
N GLU A 102 15.83 15.38 -22.67
CA GLU A 102 16.48 16.67 -22.40
C GLU A 102 16.86 16.82 -20.92
N VAL A 103 15.96 16.47 -20.01
CA VAL A 103 16.16 16.54 -18.56
C VAL A 103 17.24 15.56 -18.10
N GLY A 104 17.27 14.35 -18.67
CA GLY A 104 18.27 13.32 -18.33
C GLY A 104 19.72 13.78 -18.55
N LYS A 105 19.96 14.70 -19.50
CA LYS A 105 21.29 15.29 -19.73
C LYS A 105 21.77 16.12 -18.54
N LEU A 106 20.86 16.70 -17.75
CA LEU A 106 21.16 17.60 -16.64
C LEU A 106 21.53 16.86 -15.34
N CYS A 107 21.17 15.58 -15.19
CA CYS A 107 21.47 14.76 -14.01
C CYS A 107 22.40 13.56 -14.30
N SER A 108 22.98 13.51 -15.49
CA SER A 108 23.87 12.43 -15.91
C SER A 108 25.28 12.53 -15.29
N LEU A 109 26.10 11.50 -15.49
CA LEU A 109 27.50 11.43 -15.04
C LEU A 109 28.35 12.70 -15.29
N PRO A 110 28.21 13.48 -16.40
CA PRO A 110 28.98 14.71 -16.63
C PRO A 110 28.94 15.74 -15.51
N ILE A 111 27.90 15.78 -14.68
CA ILE A 111 27.77 16.78 -13.62
C ILE A 111 28.85 16.67 -12.55
N LEU A 112 29.53 15.51 -12.46
CA LEU A 112 30.62 15.30 -11.52
C LEU A 112 31.85 16.17 -11.82
N ILE A 113 31.89 16.89 -12.96
CA ILE A 113 32.94 17.89 -13.25
C ILE A 113 33.01 18.99 -12.19
N ASN A 114 31.87 19.28 -11.54
CA ASN A 114 31.76 20.31 -10.52
C ASN A 114 32.26 19.86 -9.14
N LEU A 115 32.50 18.55 -8.94
CA LEU A 115 33.06 18.03 -7.69
C LEU A 115 34.55 18.33 -7.61
N LEU A 116 35.04 18.46 -6.37
CA LEU A 116 36.47 18.51 -6.08
C LEU A 116 37.16 17.26 -6.65
N PRO A 117 38.39 17.39 -7.20
CA PRO A 117 39.13 16.25 -7.72
C PRO A 117 39.28 15.12 -6.69
N SER A 118 39.51 15.47 -5.43
CA SER A 118 39.62 14.52 -4.31
C SER A 118 38.34 13.72 -4.06
N GLN A 119 37.19 14.39 -4.00
CA GLN A 119 35.87 13.77 -3.87
C GLN A 119 35.55 12.85 -5.04
N ARG A 120 35.82 13.31 -6.27
CA ARG A 120 35.58 12.54 -7.49
C ARG A 120 36.45 11.27 -7.53
N ASN A 121 37.71 11.38 -7.13
CA ASN A 121 38.62 10.24 -7.03
C ASN A 121 38.14 9.24 -5.97
N SER A 122 37.68 9.70 -4.80
CA SER A 122 37.08 8.83 -3.77
C SER A 122 35.87 8.05 -4.29
N LEU A 123 34.98 8.69 -5.05
CA LEU A 123 33.85 8.01 -5.72
C LEU A 123 34.32 6.96 -6.74
N PHE A 124 35.37 7.26 -7.50
CA PHE A 124 35.94 6.34 -8.48
C PHE A 124 36.71 5.17 -7.88
N GLU A 125 37.30 5.33 -6.70
CA GLU A 125 37.93 4.25 -5.94
C GLU A 125 36.87 3.26 -5.44
N LYS A 126 35.73 3.77 -4.96
CA LYS A 126 34.58 2.94 -4.57
C LYS A 126 33.99 2.18 -5.76
N ASN A 127 33.97 2.78 -6.94
CA ASN A 127 33.49 2.12 -8.16
C ASN A 127 34.40 2.34 -9.39
N PRO A 128 35.37 1.43 -9.64
CA PRO A 128 36.32 1.55 -10.74
C PRO A 128 35.67 1.55 -12.14
N LYS A 129 34.46 1.01 -12.30
CA LYS A 129 33.75 1.03 -13.59
C LYS A 129 33.35 2.46 -13.97
N LEU A 130 32.90 3.27 -13.02
CA LEU A 130 32.54 4.67 -13.27
C LEU A 130 33.73 5.47 -13.80
N LYS A 131 34.94 5.23 -13.28
CA LYS A 131 36.17 5.88 -13.77
C LYS A 131 36.41 5.62 -15.25
N LYS A 132 36.18 4.37 -15.71
CA LYS A 132 36.33 4.00 -17.13
C LYS A 132 35.31 4.74 -18.01
N TYR A 133 34.07 4.86 -17.58
CA TYR A 133 33.04 5.61 -18.31
C TYR A 133 33.35 7.11 -18.35
N TRP A 134 33.75 7.69 -17.22
CA TRP A 134 34.16 9.09 -17.11
C TRP A 134 35.27 9.45 -18.09
N VAL A 135 36.37 8.68 -18.09
CA VAL A 135 37.52 8.95 -18.98
C VAL A 135 37.13 8.86 -20.45
N LYS A 136 36.36 7.83 -20.85
CA LYS A 136 35.88 7.68 -22.23
C LYS A 136 34.98 8.83 -22.65
N MET A 137 34.12 9.30 -21.75
CA MET A 137 33.19 10.40 -22.00
C MET A 137 33.93 11.73 -22.16
N GLU A 138 34.89 12.03 -21.28
CA GLU A 138 35.69 13.27 -21.38
C GLU A 138 36.54 13.29 -22.66
N GLN A 139 37.10 12.14 -23.07
CA GLN A 139 37.79 12.01 -24.35
C GLN A 139 36.87 12.29 -25.54
N LYS A 140 35.61 11.86 -25.49
CA LYS A 140 34.62 12.18 -26.54
C LYS A 140 34.27 13.66 -26.55
N PHE A 141 34.08 14.28 -25.38
CA PHE A 141 33.75 15.70 -25.30
C PHE A 141 34.86 16.60 -25.84
N GLN A 142 36.13 16.24 -25.63
CA GLN A 142 37.27 16.96 -26.20
C GLN A 142 37.35 16.88 -27.74
N GLN A 143 36.67 15.92 -28.37
CA GLN A 143 36.63 15.74 -29.82
C GLN A 143 35.44 16.46 -30.49
N LEU A 144 34.51 17.02 -29.70
CA LEU A 144 33.32 17.70 -30.23
C LEU A 144 33.65 19.11 -30.75
N PRO A 145 32.84 19.63 -31.70
CA PRO A 145 32.90 21.03 -32.09
C PRO A 145 32.75 21.98 -30.88
N PRO A 146 33.37 23.18 -30.90
CA PRO A 146 33.32 24.12 -29.77
C PRO A 146 31.89 24.49 -29.34
N GLU A 147 30.98 24.69 -30.29
CA GLU A 147 29.58 25.06 -30.01
C GLU A 147 28.83 23.94 -29.27
N GLU A 148 29.01 22.67 -29.69
CA GLU A 148 28.38 21.53 -29.02
C GLU A 148 29.00 21.29 -27.63
N PHE A 149 30.31 21.47 -27.51
CA PHE A 149 31.00 21.40 -26.23
C PHE A 149 30.50 22.46 -25.25
N GLU A 150 30.29 23.70 -25.70
CA GLU A 150 29.76 24.78 -24.87
C GLU A 150 28.35 24.47 -24.37
N LYS A 151 27.48 23.92 -25.22
CA LYS A 151 26.14 23.47 -24.81
C LYS A 151 26.21 22.39 -23.72
N ILE A 152 27.06 21.38 -23.92
CA ILE A 152 27.24 20.30 -22.94
C ILE A 152 27.86 20.84 -21.63
N ASP A 153 28.85 21.72 -21.72
CA ASP A 153 29.50 22.34 -20.56
C ASP A 153 28.52 23.20 -19.76
N PHE A 154 27.64 23.94 -20.44
CA PHE A 154 26.56 24.67 -19.82
C PHE A 154 25.60 23.72 -19.07
N SER A 155 25.09 22.69 -19.75
CA SER A 155 24.14 21.72 -19.18
C SER A 155 24.70 20.99 -17.96
N ARG A 156 25.96 20.52 -18.02
CA ARG A 156 26.58 19.78 -16.91
C ARG A 156 26.90 20.65 -15.69
N ARG A 157 26.84 21.98 -15.81
CA ARG A 157 27.09 22.95 -14.72
C ARG A 157 25.82 23.65 -14.23
N LEU A 158 24.69 23.46 -14.90
CA LEU A 158 23.43 24.12 -14.59
C LEU A 158 23.01 23.97 -13.12
N LEU A 159 22.89 22.72 -12.65
CA LEU A 159 22.45 22.44 -11.28
C LEU A 159 23.44 22.98 -10.24
N TRP A 160 24.73 22.98 -10.55
CA TRP A 160 25.74 23.62 -9.69
C TRP A 160 25.52 25.12 -9.58
N ARG A 161 25.29 25.81 -10.70
CA ARG A 161 24.99 27.26 -10.70
C ARG A 161 23.74 27.57 -9.88
N LEU A 162 22.69 26.75 -9.97
CA LEU A 162 21.48 26.91 -9.18
C LEU A 162 21.73 26.74 -7.67
N LEU A 163 22.55 25.75 -7.27
CA LEU A 163 22.95 25.57 -5.88
C LEU A 163 23.74 26.79 -5.36
N GLN A 164 24.65 27.34 -6.15
CA GLN A 164 25.39 28.55 -5.76
C GLN A 164 24.48 29.79 -5.71
N ARG A 165 23.53 29.92 -6.65
CA ARG A 165 22.54 30.99 -6.65
C ARG A 165 21.67 30.95 -5.40
N LEU A 166 21.20 29.77 -4.98
CA LEU A 166 20.44 29.62 -3.74
C LEU A 166 21.20 30.18 -2.53
N LYS A 167 22.50 29.87 -2.40
CA LYS A 167 23.32 30.41 -1.31
C LYS A 167 23.40 31.94 -1.33
N ARG A 168 23.62 32.52 -2.51
CA ARG A 168 23.70 33.97 -2.68
C ARG A 168 22.36 34.63 -2.34
N THR A 169 21.23 34.03 -2.72
CA THR A 169 19.91 34.55 -2.38
C THR A 169 19.59 34.43 -0.89
N VAL A 170 19.99 33.34 -0.23
CA VAL A 170 19.86 33.19 1.23
C VAL A 170 20.69 34.27 1.95
N ASP A 171 21.91 34.55 1.48
CA ASP A 171 22.76 35.59 2.04
C ASP A 171 22.20 36.99 1.81
N PHE A 172 21.55 37.22 0.67
CA PHE A 172 20.82 38.45 0.39
C PHE A 172 19.64 38.66 1.34
N ILE A 173 18.94 37.58 1.73
CA ILE A 173 17.82 37.63 2.69
C ILE A 173 18.30 37.83 4.13
N ASP A 174 19.43 37.23 4.50
CA ASP A 174 20.06 37.37 5.82
C ASP A 174 20.69 38.76 6.05
N ASP A 175 20.86 39.55 5.00
CA ASP A 175 21.43 40.88 5.07
C ASP A 175 20.43 41.89 5.67
N GLU A 176 20.50 42.09 6.98
CA GLU A 176 19.64 43.03 7.74
C GLU A 176 19.67 44.48 7.21
N SER A 177 20.66 44.84 6.38
CA SER A 177 20.75 46.17 5.79
C SER A 177 19.79 46.40 4.61
N LYS A 178 19.15 45.33 4.10
CA LYS A 178 18.25 45.37 2.95
C LYS A 178 16.81 45.06 3.36
N ASP A 179 15.87 45.68 2.65
CA ASP A 179 14.45 45.35 2.81
C ASP A 179 14.19 43.92 2.31
N LEU A 180 13.42 43.16 3.08
CA LEU A 180 13.05 41.79 2.74
C LEU A 180 12.17 41.75 1.49
N GLU A 181 12.68 41.16 0.41
CA GLU A 181 11.92 40.93 -0.82
C GLU A 181 11.16 39.59 -0.75
N ILE A 182 9.83 39.64 -0.72
CA ILE A 182 8.96 38.45 -0.60
C ILE A 182 9.16 37.47 -1.78
N ASP A 183 9.43 38.00 -2.98
CA ASP A 183 9.69 37.16 -4.15
C ASP A 183 11.02 36.39 -4.01
N ALA A 184 12.02 36.94 -3.31
CA ALA A 184 13.27 36.23 -3.04
C ALA A 184 13.07 35.06 -2.06
N VAL A 185 12.22 35.24 -1.05
CA VAL A 185 11.77 34.18 -0.12
C VAL A 185 11.07 33.07 -0.90
N THR A 186 10.07 33.44 -1.72
CA THR A 186 9.28 32.50 -2.53
C THR A 186 10.16 31.74 -3.54
N TYR A 187 11.15 32.42 -4.13
CA TYR A 187 12.14 31.79 -5.00
C TYR A 187 12.95 30.72 -4.27
N CYS A 188 13.42 31.01 -3.05
CA CYS A 188 14.17 30.04 -2.24
C CYS A 188 13.32 28.81 -1.89
N GLU A 189 12.05 29.00 -1.53
CA GLU A 189 11.11 27.91 -1.23
C GLU A 189 10.85 27.04 -2.46
N ARG A 190 10.61 27.66 -3.62
CA ARG A 190 10.40 26.94 -4.90
C ARG A 190 11.64 26.20 -5.34
N LEU A 191 12.82 26.81 -5.19
CA LEU A 191 14.08 26.16 -5.53
C LEU A 191 14.37 24.99 -4.58
N LEU A 192 14.16 25.13 -3.26
CA LEU A 192 14.26 24.01 -2.33
C LEU A 192 13.30 22.87 -2.69
N SER A 193 12.04 23.18 -3.02
CA SER A 193 11.07 22.18 -3.47
C SER A 193 11.57 21.39 -4.68
N PHE A 194 12.18 22.08 -5.64
CA PHE A 194 12.82 21.45 -6.80
C PHE A 194 13.99 20.54 -6.40
N LEU A 195 14.88 20.98 -5.50
CA LEU A 195 16.00 20.14 -5.04
C LEU A 195 15.51 18.89 -4.26
N ILE A 196 14.41 19.00 -3.51
CA ILE A 196 13.78 17.87 -2.83
C ILE A 196 13.30 16.84 -3.86
N ASP A 197 12.61 17.28 -4.91
CA ASP A 197 12.09 16.38 -5.96
C ASP A 197 13.25 15.65 -6.67
N LEU A 198 14.37 16.35 -6.96
CA LEU A 198 15.57 15.73 -7.53
C LEU A 198 16.18 14.65 -6.63
N GLU A 199 16.22 14.88 -5.32
CA GLU A 199 16.73 13.93 -4.34
C GLU A 199 15.76 12.78 -4.06
N ALA A 200 14.47 12.99 -4.27
CA ALA A 200 13.40 12.04 -3.99
C ALA A 200 13.14 11.05 -5.14
N GLN A 201 13.84 11.17 -6.26
CA GLN A 201 13.73 10.28 -7.42
C GLN A 201 15.09 9.68 -7.79
N LEU A 202 15.17 8.35 -7.95
CA LEU A 202 16.47 7.66 -8.09
C LEU A 202 17.24 8.08 -9.36
N THR A 203 16.54 8.29 -10.48
CA THR A 203 17.12 8.65 -11.77
C THR A 203 17.88 9.98 -11.73
N THR A 204 17.37 10.96 -11.00
CA THR A 204 17.96 12.29 -10.80
C THR A 204 18.96 12.28 -9.64
N ARG A 205 18.65 11.58 -8.56
CA ARG A 205 19.45 11.48 -7.33
C ARG A 205 20.85 10.88 -7.56
N ARG A 206 20.96 9.85 -8.41
CA ARG A 206 22.16 8.99 -8.54
C ARG A 206 23.50 9.75 -8.56
N PHE A 207 23.58 10.86 -9.29
CA PHE A 207 24.77 11.72 -9.31
C PHE A 207 24.55 13.06 -8.62
N PHE A 208 23.29 13.54 -8.58
CA PHE A 208 22.95 14.82 -7.96
C PHE A 208 23.20 14.83 -6.44
N ASN A 209 22.99 13.72 -5.73
CA ASN A 209 23.25 13.65 -4.29
C ASN A 209 24.72 14.01 -3.97
N SER A 210 25.68 13.49 -4.76
CA SER A 210 27.09 13.85 -4.59
C SER A 210 27.35 15.34 -4.84
N LEU A 211 26.66 15.93 -5.81
CA LEU A 211 26.72 17.36 -6.12
C LEU A 211 26.15 18.21 -4.97
N LEU A 212 25.02 17.79 -4.40
CA LEU A 212 24.35 18.45 -3.28
C LEU A 212 25.28 18.49 -2.05
N HIS A 213 25.88 17.36 -1.66
CA HIS A 213 26.83 17.31 -0.55
C HIS A 213 28.08 18.14 -0.82
N SER A 214 28.67 18.05 -2.02
CA SER A 214 29.85 18.83 -2.40
C SER A 214 29.59 20.34 -2.43
N SER A 215 28.34 20.76 -2.63
CA SER A 215 27.99 22.16 -2.62
C SER A 215 27.94 22.76 -1.22
N HIS A 216 27.90 21.96 -0.14
CA HIS A 216 27.68 22.45 1.24
C HIS A 216 26.44 23.32 1.42
N ILE A 217 25.44 23.20 0.54
CA ILE A 217 24.19 23.96 0.65
C ILE A 217 23.48 23.68 1.97
N LEU A 218 23.55 22.44 2.46
CA LEU A 218 22.89 22.04 3.70
C LEU A 218 23.49 22.74 4.91
N THR A 219 24.81 22.82 4.96
CA THR A 219 25.55 23.58 5.97
C THR A 219 25.22 25.06 5.89
N HIS A 220 25.20 25.62 4.67
CA HIS A 220 24.92 27.02 4.42
C HIS A 220 23.54 27.44 4.92
N CYS A 221 22.50 26.71 4.52
CA CYS A 221 21.14 26.96 4.97
C CYS A 221 21.01 26.78 6.49
N CYS A 222 21.62 25.75 7.08
CA CYS A 222 21.52 25.49 8.53
C CYS A 222 22.08 26.64 9.40
N LEU A 223 23.06 27.38 8.90
CA LEU A 223 23.68 28.52 9.58
C LEU A 223 22.97 29.85 9.32
N SER A 224 22.04 29.88 8.38
CA SER A 224 21.29 31.08 8.01
C SER A 224 20.36 31.56 9.12
N GLN A 225 20.25 32.89 9.27
CA GLN A 225 19.31 33.49 10.23
C GLN A 225 17.87 33.41 9.72
N PHE A 226 17.68 33.41 8.41
CA PHE A 226 16.42 33.28 7.70
C PHE A 226 15.62 32.06 8.17
N ILE A 227 16.26 30.91 8.40
CA ILE A 227 15.60 29.70 8.94
C ILE A 227 14.89 29.94 10.28
N ARG A 228 15.39 30.87 11.09
CA ARG A 228 14.83 31.18 12.43
C ARG A 228 13.82 32.33 12.39
N SER A 229 13.70 33.02 11.26
CA SER A 229 12.76 34.12 11.07
C SER A 229 11.33 33.61 10.89
N GLU A 230 10.34 34.45 11.19
CA GLU A 230 8.93 34.14 10.97
C GLU A 230 8.63 33.87 9.48
N HIS A 231 9.24 34.68 8.59
CA HIS A 231 9.13 34.55 7.14
C HIS A 231 9.82 33.29 6.58
N GLY A 232 10.79 32.72 7.28
CA GLY A 232 11.51 31.51 6.86
C GLY A 232 10.96 30.19 7.42
N SER A 233 9.78 30.21 8.05
CA SER A 233 9.19 29.00 8.63
C SER A 233 8.95 27.90 7.59
N LEU A 234 8.35 28.22 6.45
CA LEU A 234 8.12 27.25 5.36
C LEU A 234 9.45 26.77 4.76
N PHE A 235 10.40 27.68 4.58
CA PHE A 235 11.75 27.35 4.16
C PHE A 235 12.44 26.36 5.13
N CYS A 236 12.28 26.52 6.44
CA CYS A 236 12.81 25.60 7.45
C CYS A 236 12.23 24.18 7.34
N GLU A 237 10.93 24.06 7.09
CA GLU A 237 10.25 22.78 6.91
C GLU A 237 10.71 22.09 5.61
N LEU A 238 10.77 22.82 4.50
CA LEU A 238 11.32 22.32 3.23
C LEU A 238 12.80 21.92 3.37
N PHE A 239 13.59 22.74 4.07
CA PHE A 239 14.99 22.42 4.35
C PHE A 239 15.13 21.12 5.16
N SER A 240 14.25 20.91 6.14
CA SER A 240 14.22 19.67 6.93
C SER A 240 13.91 18.44 6.07
N MET A 241 12.99 18.57 5.09
CA MET A 241 12.73 17.53 4.09
C MET A 241 13.93 17.29 3.16
N LEU A 242 14.61 18.35 2.69
CA LEU A 242 15.80 18.21 1.86
C LEU A 242 16.93 17.52 2.64
N LYS A 243 17.15 17.91 3.91
CA LYS A 243 18.14 17.29 4.80
C LYS A 243 17.82 15.81 5.03
N PHE A 244 16.53 15.45 5.11
CA PHE A 244 16.08 14.06 5.19
C PHE A 244 16.48 13.27 3.93
N TYR A 245 16.10 13.73 2.73
CA TYR A 245 16.42 13.00 1.50
C TYR A 245 17.92 12.99 1.19
N ALA A 246 18.65 14.08 1.44
CA ALA A 246 20.11 14.13 1.24
C ALA A 246 20.86 13.03 2.00
N ARG A 247 20.31 12.56 3.13
CA ARG A 247 20.88 11.49 3.95
C ARG A 247 20.05 10.21 3.93
N PHE A 248 19.16 10.05 2.95
CA PHE A 248 18.30 8.87 2.84
C PHE A 248 19.13 7.59 2.73
N GLU A 249 18.65 6.51 3.35
CA GLU A 249 19.37 5.24 3.54
C GLU A 249 19.28 4.34 2.28
N ILE A 250 19.86 4.80 1.18
CA ILE A 250 19.87 4.12 -0.13
C ILE A 250 21.28 4.15 -0.73
N ASP A 251 21.66 3.09 -1.45
CA ASP A 251 22.83 3.13 -2.32
C ASP A 251 22.51 3.82 -3.64
N GLU A 252 23.26 4.87 -3.97
CA GLU A 252 22.95 5.74 -5.11
C GLU A 252 23.11 5.03 -6.46
N LEU A 253 23.95 3.98 -6.52
CA LEU A 253 24.23 3.28 -7.77
C LEU A 253 23.35 2.06 -7.94
N SER A 254 23.19 1.21 -6.91
CA SER A 254 22.31 0.05 -7.02
C SER A 254 20.84 0.39 -6.87
N GLY A 255 20.51 1.49 -6.18
CA GLY A 255 19.13 1.83 -5.81
C GLY A 255 18.58 0.97 -4.66
N GLN A 256 19.41 0.12 -4.05
CA GLN A 256 18.98 -0.74 -2.95
C GLN A 256 18.99 0.01 -1.62
N GLN A 257 18.03 -0.32 -0.75
CA GLN A 257 17.98 0.19 0.61
C GLN A 257 19.23 -0.27 1.40
N LEU A 258 19.84 0.64 2.15
CA LEU A 258 20.96 0.31 3.02
C LEU A 258 20.46 -0.38 4.29
N LEU A 259 21.14 -1.45 4.69
CA LEU A 259 20.86 -2.11 5.96
C LEU A 259 21.41 -1.27 7.13
N GLN A 260 20.79 -1.38 8.31
CA GLN A 260 21.23 -0.64 9.51
C GLN A 260 22.72 -0.88 9.86
N ALA A 261 23.23 -2.10 9.61
CA ALA A 261 24.63 -2.43 9.79
C ALA A 261 25.55 -1.65 8.83
N GLU A 262 25.13 -1.45 7.58
CA GLU A 262 25.86 -0.69 6.57
C GLU A 262 25.85 0.80 6.88
N VAL A 263 24.70 1.34 7.31
CA VAL A 263 24.58 2.73 7.78
C VAL A 263 25.52 2.98 8.95
N THR A 264 25.55 2.07 9.93
CA THR A 264 26.43 2.16 11.10
C THR A 264 27.91 2.06 10.70
N LYS A 265 28.26 1.15 9.77
CA LYS A 265 29.62 1.03 9.24
C LYS A 265 30.08 2.32 8.56
N ARG A 266 29.25 2.90 7.67
CA ARG A 266 29.54 4.17 6.99
C ARG A 266 29.76 5.30 8.01
N HIS A 267 28.93 5.39 9.04
CA HIS A 267 29.10 6.35 10.14
C HIS A 267 30.44 6.17 10.86
N TYR A 268 30.79 4.94 11.23
CA TYR A 268 32.03 4.64 11.94
C TYR A 268 33.26 4.98 11.10
N GLU A 269 33.20 4.73 9.79
CA GLU A 269 34.27 5.11 8.85
C GLU A 269 34.51 6.63 8.85
N PHE A 270 33.47 7.45 8.81
CA PHE A 270 33.60 8.92 8.85
C PHE A 270 34.19 9.42 10.17
N VAL A 271 33.68 8.93 11.32
CA VAL A 271 34.21 9.33 12.63
C VAL A 271 35.65 8.87 12.81
N SER A 272 35.99 7.66 12.35
CA SER A 272 37.37 7.14 12.39
C SER A 272 38.32 7.96 11.52
N GLN A 273 37.86 8.42 10.34
CA GLN A 273 38.65 9.32 9.50
C GLN A 273 38.90 10.68 10.17
N LEU A 274 37.90 11.23 10.88
CA LEU A 274 38.07 12.46 11.66
C LEU A 274 39.07 12.25 12.82
N GLN A 275 38.98 11.13 13.55
CA GLN A 275 39.94 10.79 14.60
C GLN A 275 41.35 10.59 14.03
N ALA A 276 41.50 9.94 12.87
CA ALA A 276 42.78 9.79 12.20
C ALA A 276 43.37 11.13 11.74
N ALA A 277 42.53 12.04 11.23
CA ALA A 277 42.93 13.39 10.85
C ALA A 277 43.40 14.19 12.07
N ALA A 278 42.62 14.16 13.16
CA ALA A 278 42.95 14.81 14.42
C ALA A 278 44.26 14.25 15.01
N PHE A 279 44.47 12.94 14.97
CA PHE A 279 45.71 12.31 15.44
C PHE A 279 46.91 12.69 14.57
N LYS A 280 46.73 12.81 13.25
CA LYS A 280 47.83 13.15 12.33
C LYS A 280 48.26 14.60 12.45
N PHE A 281 47.32 15.54 12.56
CA PHE A 281 47.62 16.97 12.45
C PHE A 281 47.52 17.74 13.77
N LEU A 282 46.74 17.24 14.73
CA LEU A 282 46.34 17.97 15.94
C LEU A 282 46.47 17.12 17.22
N ASN A 283 47.38 16.13 17.23
CA ASN A 283 47.54 15.20 18.35
C ASN A 283 47.75 15.90 19.70
N GLU A 284 48.47 17.02 19.71
CA GLU A 284 48.75 17.81 20.92
C GLU A 284 47.51 18.51 21.51
N LYS A 285 46.50 18.79 20.67
CA LYS A 285 45.27 19.52 21.06
C LYS A 285 44.08 18.59 21.32
N LEU A 286 44.00 17.47 20.60
CA LEU A 286 42.84 16.56 20.59
C LEU A 286 43.20 15.11 21.00
N THR A 287 44.21 14.93 21.85
CA THR A 287 44.70 13.58 22.23
C THR A 287 43.59 12.69 22.79
N GLU A 288 42.75 13.23 23.68
CA GLU A 288 41.66 12.49 24.33
C GLU A 288 40.58 12.09 23.31
N PHE A 289 40.19 13.01 22.42
CA PHE A 289 39.23 12.75 21.34
C PHE A 289 39.67 11.59 20.43
N CYS A 290 40.96 11.51 20.09
CA CYS A 290 41.49 10.49 19.18
C CYS A 290 41.44 9.06 19.75
N LEU A 291 41.41 8.92 21.08
CA LEU A 291 41.49 7.63 21.78
C LEU A 291 40.12 7.12 22.28
N LEU A 292 39.11 7.98 22.31
CA LEU A 292 37.78 7.61 22.77
C LEU A 292 37.03 6.74 21.74
N PRO A 293 36.15 5.84 22.20
CA PRO A 293 35.31 5.05 21.29
C PRO A 293 34.32 5.95 20.56
N VAL A 294 33.97 5.57 19.32
CA VAL A 294 33.07 6.33 18.42
C VAL A 294 31.78 6.76 19.13
N GLY A 295 31.13 5.85 19.87
CA GLY A 295 29.86 6.14 20.54
C GLY A 295 29.92 7.17 21.68
N SER A 296 31.13 7.59 22.10
CA SER A 296 31.32 8.68 23.06
C SER A 296 31.59 10.03 22.39
N VAL A 297 32.00 10.03 21.13
CA VAL A 297 32.47 11.23 20.43
C VAL A 297 31.58 11.66 19.27
N ASP A 298 30.58 10.86 18.89
CA ASP A 298 29.75 11.07 17.71
C ASP A 298 28.52 11.97 17.94
N SER A 299 28.35 12.55 19.12
CA SER A 299 27.25 13.48 19.39
C SER A 299 27.58 14.90 18.89
N SER A 300 26.58 15.57 18.29
CA SER A 300 26.72 16.94 17.76
C SER A 300 27.20 17.94 18.84
N LYS A 301 26.71 17.79 20.08
CA LYS A 301 27.12 18.62 21.22
C LYS A 301 28.62 18.45 21.53
N PHE A 302 29.08 17.21 21.65
CA PHE A 302 30.47 16.91 21.96
C PHE A 302 31.42 17.34 20.84
N LEU A 303 31.06 17.08 19.58
CA LEU A 303 31.85 17.52 18.42
C LEU A 303 31.98 19.05 18.39
N ARG A 304 30.91 19.79 18.67
CA ARG A 304 30.95 21.26 18.69
C ARG A 304 31.85 21.80 19.80
N GLU A 305 31.83 21.19 20.99
CA GLU A 305 32.72 21.57 22.10
C GLU A 305 34.20 21.34 21.75
N GLN A 306 34.54 20.20 21.15
CA GLN A 306 35.92 19.88 20.77
C GLN A 306 36.42 20.74 19.60
N LEU A 307 35.64 20.84 18.52
CA LEU A 307 36.03 21.58 17.32
C LEU A 307 36.04 23.10 17.55
N GLY A 308 35.18 23.62 18.45
CA GLY A 308 35.14 25.03 18.80
C GLY A 308 36.40 25.56 19.50
N SER A 309 37.28 24.68 19.98
CA SER A 309 38.56 25.05 20.59
C SER A 309 39.70 25.28 19.56
N LEU A 310 39.46 24.95 18.29
CA LEU A 310 40.47 24.97 17.22
C LEU A 310 40.49 26.31 16.47
N SER A 311 41.63 26.62 15.82
CA SER A 311 41.72 27.75 14.90
C SER A 311 41.11 27.42 13.54
N CYS A 312 40.78 28.44 12.75
CA CYS A 312 40.23 28.25 11.39
C CYS A 312 41.17 27.42 10.50
N ASP A 313 42.49 27.64 10.57
CA ASP A 313 43.48 26.88 9.80
C ASP A 313 43.52 25.39 10.21
N ASP A 314 43.37 25.11 11.50
CA ASP A 314 43.34 23.73 12.00
C ASP A 314 42.06 23.01 11.56
N LEU A 315 40.91 23.71 11.60
CA LEU A 315 39.65 23.22 11.06
C LEU A 315 39.72 22.97 9.55
N TYR A 316 40.41 23.85 8.81
CA TYR A 316 40.60 23.70 7.37
C TYR A 316 41.39 22.43 7.03
N LYS A 317 42.48 22.14 7.76
CA LYS A 317 43.26 20.90 7.58
C LYS A 317 42.44 19.64 7.84
N LEU A 318 41.58 19.67 8.87
CA LEU A 318 40.67 18.56 9.14
C LEU A 318 39.66 18.38 8.00
N ALA A 319 39.03 19.47 7.56
CA ALA A 319 38.07 19.45 6.48
C ALA A 319 38.71 19.02 5.14
N GLU A 320 39.95 19.40 4.87
CA GLU A 320 40.72 19.01 3.68
C GLU A 320 41.00 17.50 3.69
N PHE A 321 41.42 16.95 4.83
CA PHE A 321 41.65 15.51 4.96
C PHE A 321 40.37 14.68 4.76
N LEU A 322 39.22 15.23 5.16
CA LEU A 322 37.90 14.63 4.94
C LEU A 322 37.35 14.87 3.52
N ASN A 323 38.11 15.54 2.64
CA ASN A 323 37.71 15.92 1.29
C ASN A 323 36.47 16.83 1.25
N LEU A 324 36.28 17.68 2.27
CA LEU A 324 35.17 18.64 2.33
C LEU A 324 35.54 19.97 1.67
N VAL A 325 36.80 20.37 1.74
CA VAL A 325 37.29 21.63 1.15
C VAL A 325 38.36 21.35 0.09
N PRO A 326 38.60 22.28 -0.85
CA PRO A 326 39.71 22.17 -1.79
C PRO A 326 41.06 22.13 -1.07
N SER A 327 42.10 21.65 -1.76
CA SER A 327 43.45 21.69 -1.19
C SER A 327 43.96 23.12 -1.09
N LEU A 328 44.83 23.40 -0.13
CA LEU A 328 45.43 24.74 0.05
C LEU A 328 46.18 25.21 -1.22
N ASP A 329 46.76 24.29 -1.98
CA ASP A 329 47.47 24.56 -3.23
C ASP A 329 46.53 24.88 -4.41
N GLU A 330 45.26 24.48 -4.32
CA GLU A 330 44.23 24.69 -5.35
C GLU A 330 43.30 25.88 -5.03
N LYS A 331 43.45 26.54 -3.87
CA LYS A 331 42.62 27.70 -3.46
C LYS A 331 42.62 28.83 -4.50
N ASP A 332 43.72 29.02 -5.23
CA ASP A 332 43.91 30.09 -6.22
C ASP A 332 43.63 29.65 -7.68
N GLY A 333 43.31 28.38 -7.93
CA GLY A 333 43.24 27.81 -9.27
C GLY A 333 41.85 27.40 -9.74
N ASN A 334 41.19 28.23 -10.56
CA ASN A 334 40.11 27.90 -11.53
C ASN A 334 39.02 26.87 -11.13
N LEU A 335 38.78 26.66 -9.85
CA LEU A 335 37.59 25.97 -9.37
C LEU A 335 36.42 26.96 -9.50
N VAL A 336 35.55 26.70 -10.48
CA VAL A 336 34.24 27.33 -10.73
C VAL A 336 33.70 28.00 -9.48
N GLU A 337 33.48 29.32 -9.52
CA GLU A 337 32.87 30.17 -8.48
C GLU A 337 32.11 29.40 -7.39
N ASN A 338 32.84 28.79 -6.44
CA ASN A 338 32.22 28.00 -5.39
C ASN A 338 31.99 28.95 -4.23
N TYR A 339 30.74 29.35 -4.07
CA TYR A 339 30.34 30.32 -3.05
C TYR A 339 30.26 29.60 -1.70
N CYS A 340 31.40 29.43 -1.03
CA CYS A 340 31.50 28.81 0.28
C CYS A 340 32.32 29.70 1.22
N ARG A 341 31.88 29.82 2.48
CA ARG A 341 32.52 30.64 3.51
C ARG A 341 33.62 29.87 4.23
N TYR A 342 34.63 29.40 3.49
CA TYR A 342 35.69 28.58 4.08
C TYR A 342 36.58 29.31 5.10
N ASP A 343 36.52 30.64 5.10
CA ASP A 343 37.24 31.47 6.08
C ASP A 343 36.46 31.61 7.41
N ASP A 344 35.19 31.15 7.46
CA ASP A 344 34.36 31.13 8.66
C ASP A 344 34.54 29.82 9.44
N SER A 345 35.05 29.92 10.67
CA SER A 345 35.23 28.76 11.55
C SER A 345 33.92 28.05 11.87
N ASN A 346 32.79 28.77 12.03
CA ASN A 346 31.49 28.14 12.30
C ASN A 346 31.01 27.31 11.11
N TYR A 347 31.27 27.78 9.90
CA TYR A 347 30.94 27.06 8.67
C TYR A 347 31.70 25.74 8.56
N LEU A 348 33.01 25.75 8.83
CA LEU A 348 33.84 24.54 8.82
C LEU A 348 33.44 23.56 9.93
N ILE A 349 33.16 24.04 11.14
CA ILE A 349 32.68 23.21 12.26
C ILE A 349 31.39 22.51 11.86
N GLU A 350 30.41 23.25 11.33
CA GLU A 350 29.13 22.68 10.93
C GLU A 350 29.26 21.68 9.79
N ALA A 351 30.12 21.95 8.80
CA ALA A 351 30.40 21.02 7.71
C ALA A 351 30.98 19.68 8.19
N ILE A 352 31.91 19.72 9.16
CA ILE A 352 32.49 18.51 9.77
C ILE A 352 31.44 17.76 10.60
N ILE A 353 30.67 18.48 11.43
CA ILE A 353 29.59 17.90 12.26
C ILE A 353 28.54 17.23 11.37
N PHE A 354 28.15 17.85 10.27
CA PHE A 354 27.14 17.31 9.36
C PHE A 354 27.52 15.90 8.85
N VAL A 355 28.81 15.61 8.66
CA VAL A 355 29.25 14.30 8.17
C VAL A 355 29.45 13.30 9.31
N CYS A 356 29.89 13.76 10.48
CA CYS A 356 30.31 12.90 11.59
C CYS A 356 29.27 12.71 12.70
N GLU A 357 28.15 13.45 12.70
CA GLU A 357 27.14 13.31 13.75
C GLU A 357 26.38 11.99 13.66
N ARG A 358 26.12 11.37 14.81
CA ARG A 358 25.30 10.17 14.91
C ARG A 358 23.91 10.43 14.39
N ARG A 359 23.47 9.55 13.50
CA ARG A 359 22.15 9.60 12.90
C ARG A 359 21.18 8.79 13.75
N PRO A 360 20.10 9.41 14.26
CA PRO A 360 18.99 8.62 14.77
C PRO A 360 18.33 7.89 13.60
N SER A 361 17.97 6.62 13.82
CA SER A 361 17.29 5.82 12.79
C SER A 361 15.97 6.48 12.43
N GLN A 362 15.66 6.55 11.13
CA GLN A 362 14.41 7.12 10.62
C GLN A 362 13.19 6.42 11.25
N LEU A 363 13.28 5.09 11.33
CA LEU A 363 12.27 4.23 11.93
C LEU A 363 12.10 4.48 13.43
N GLN A 364 13.18 4.76 14.16
CA GLN A 364 13.09 5.10 15.60
C GLN A 364 12.36 6.42 15.82
N ARG A 365 12.63 7.44 15.00
CA ARG A 365 11.89 8.71 15.07
C ARG A 365 10.40 8.50 14.82
N LEU A 366 10.07 7.79 13.74
CA LEU A 366 8.68 7.47 13.39
C LEU A 366 7.97 6.68 14.50
N ASN A 367 8.66 5.73 15.13
CA ASN A 367 8.09 4.94 16.22
C ASN A 367 7.84 5.76 17.48
N ALA A 368 8.58 6.84 17.70
CA ALA A 368 8.39 7.76 18.80
C ALA A 368 7.30 8.80 18.54
N GLU A 369 6.80 8.94 17.31
CA GLU A 369 5.75 9.90 16.99
C GLU A 369 4.35 9.40 17.44
N PRO A 370 3.50 10.29 18.01
CA PRO A 370 2.09 10.02 18.24
C PRO A 370 1.31 9.78 16.94
N LEU A 371 0.31 8.91 16.98
CA LEU A 371 -0.57 8.67 15.82
C LEU A 371 -1.78 9.62 15.75
N TYR A 372 -2.16 10.21 16.88
CA TYR A 372 -3.26 11.17 16.93
C TYR A 372 -2.72 12.59 16.80
N PRO A 373 -3.40 13.46 16.05
CA PRO A 373 -3.02 14.87 16.00
C PRO A 373 -3.41 15.57 17.31
N SER A 374 -2.55 16.50 17.75
CA SER A 374 -2.78 17.36 18.91
C SER A 374 -3.25 18.76 18.48
N GLU A 375 -3.64 19.59 19.44
CA GLU A 375 -4.03 20.98 19.21
C GLU A 375 -2.95 21.81 18.49
N LYS A 376 -1.68 21.43 18.62
CA LYS A 376 -0.56 22.10 17.95
C LYS A 376 -0.55 21.87 16.44
N VAL A 377 -1.02 20.70 15.98
CA VAL A 377 -1.01 20.29 14.58
C VAL A 377 -2.33 20.61 13.89
N ILE A 378 -3.47 20.33 14.55
CA ILE A 378 -4.82 20.44 13.97
C ILE A 378 -5.09 21.84 13.39
N TRP A 379 -4.68 22.88 14.12
CA TRP A 379 -4.87 24.27 13.70
C TRP A 379 -3.56 24.96 13.30
N ASP A 380 -2.56 24.20 12.86
CA ASP A 380 -1.40 24.77 12.19
C ASP A 380 -1.72 24.99 10.71
N GLU A 381 -1.95 26.25 10.35
CA GLU A 381 -2.36 26.66 9.00
C GLU A 381 -1.25 26.46 7.96
N LYS A 382 0.01 26.26 8.40
CA LYS A 382 1.16 26.00 7.52
C LYS A 382 1.15 24.57 7.03
N LEU A 383 0.85 23.63 7.92
CA LEU A 383 0.79 22.20 7.63
C LEU A 383 -0.57 21.80 7.05
N ILE A 384 -1.64 22.45 7.51
CA ILE A 384 -3.03 22.15 7.18
C ILE A 384 -3.73 23.43 6.68
N PRO A 385 -3.61 23.74 5.37
CA PRO A 385 -4.26 24.92 4.80
C PRO A 385 -5.79 24.79 4.84
N TYR A 386 -6.51 25.91 4.87
CA TYR A 386 -7.97 25.94 4.68
C TYR A 386 -8.34 25.62 3.22
N ASP A 387 -9.62 25.30 2.96
CA ASP A 387 -10.26 24.94 1.67
C ASP A 387 -9.92 25.79 0.41
N HIS A 388 -9.07 26.82 0.49
CA HIS A 388 -8.70 27.72 -0.63
C HIS A 388 -7.20 27.71 -0.96
N TYR A 389 -6.56 26.54 -1.01
CA TYR A 389 -5.21 26.44 -1.57
C TYR A 389 -5.26 26.48 -3.11
N ASP A 390 -4.72 27.54 -3.71
CA ASP A 390 -4.77 27.81 -5.16
C ASP A 390 -3.58 27.23 -5.94
N GLY A 391 -2.73 26.42 -5.29
CA GLY A 391 -1.53 25.83 -5.90
C GLY A 391 -0.36 26.80 -6.11
N LYS A 392 -0.50 28.10 -5.79
CA LYS A 392 0.54 29.10 -6.09
C LYS A 392 1.68 29.15 -5.07
N SER A 393 1.48 28.76 -3.82
CA SER A 393 2.54 28.59 -2.82
C SER A 393 3.03 27.13 -2.77
N VAL A 394 4.23 26.87 -2.23
CA VAL A 394 4.71 25.49 -1.99
C VAL A 394 4.13 24.98 -0.67
N LEU A 395 3.85 23.68 -0.58
CA LEU A 395 3.57 23.01 0.68
C LEU A 395 4.71 22.04 1.04
N PRO A 396 5.08 21.92 2.32
CA PRO A 396 6.12 20.99 2.79
C PRO A 396 5.53 19.57 2.95
N LEU A 397 4.97 19.05 1.85
CA LEU A 397 4.30 17.76 1.80
C LEU A 397 5.04 16.81 0.86
N ASN A 398 5.03 15.53 1.21
CA ASN A 398 5.51 14.49 0.32
C ASN A 398 4.66 14.44 -0.95
N LYS A 399 5.26 14.14 -2.10
CA LYS A 399 4.54 13.99 -3.37
C LYS A 399 4.43 12.52 -3.74
N LEU A 400 3.23 12.10 -4.16
CA LEU A 400 3.02 10.83 -4.85
C LEU A 400 3.14 11.11 -6.34
N ASN A 401 4.17 10.52 -6.95
CA ASN A 401 4.38 10.50 -8.39
C ASN A 401 4.63 9.06 -8.80
N LEU A 402 5.22 8.82 -9.98
CA LEU A 402 5.46 7.48 -10.50
C LEU A 402 6.52 6.70 -9.73
N GLN A 403 7.55 7.36 -9.18
CA GLN A 403 8.73 6.69 -8.62
C GLN A 403 8.96 6.96 -7.14
N PHE A 404 9.44 5.93 -6.44
CA PHE A 404 9.80 5.97 -5.02
C PHE A 404 11.18 5.37 -4.81
N LEU A 405 11.99 5.93 -3.91
CA LEU A 405 13.38 5.47 -3.72
C LEU A 405 13.45 4.01 -3.24
N THR A 406 12.59 3.66 -2.29
CA THR A 406 12.50 2.33 -1.66
C THR A 406 11.08 2.08 -1.20
N THR A 407 10.75 0.85 -0.78
CA THR A 407 9.47 0.57 -0.12
C THR A 407 9.30 1.37 1.17
N HIS A 408 10.40 1.67 1.87
CA HIS A 408 10.38 2.53 3.06
C HIS A 408 9.96 3.97 2.71
N ASP A 409 10.52 4.55 1.64
CA ASP A 409 10.14 5.87 1.14
C ASP A 409 8.66 5.90 0.74
N TYR A 410 8.22 4.93 -0.07
CA TYR A 410 6.82 4.78 -0.48
C TYR A 410 5.85 4.78 0.71
N LEU A 411 6.12 3.94 1.72
CA LEU A 411 5.28 3.83 2.91
C LEU A 411 5.34 5.10 3.77
N LEU A 412 6.50 5.75 3.89
CA LEU A 412 6.65 6.97 4.68
C LEU A 412 5.91 8.16 4.05
N ARG A 413 5.97 8.33 2.72
CA ARG A 413 5.20 9.37 2.02
C ARG A 413 3.70 9.18 2.23
N ASN A 414 3.23 7.94 2.06
CA ASN A 414 1.84 7.59 2.29
C ASN A 414 1.44 7.80 3.76
N PHE A 415 2.29 7.44 4.73
CA PHE A 415 2.05 7.69 6.16
C PHE A 415 1.85 9.19 6.44
N ASN A 416 2.75 10.04 5.97
CA ASN A 416 2.70 11.47 6.23
C ASN A 416 1.48 12.12 5.56
N LEU A 417 1.23 11.80 4.29
CA LEU A 417 0.10 12.36 3.54
C LEU A 417 -1.24 11.95 4.15
N PHE A 418 -1.40 10.67 4.45
CA PHE A 418 -2.61 10.14 5.07
C PHE A 418 -2.82 10.74 6.46
N ARG A 419 -1.75 10.95 7.24
CA ARG A 419 -1.83 11.65 8.53
C ARG A 419 -2.33 13.09 8.36
N MET A 420 -1.79 13.83 7.39
CA MET A 420 -2.19 15.23 7.18
C MET A 420 -3.64 15.35 6.70
N GLU A 421 -4.02 14.53 5.72
CA GLU A 421 -5.39 14.50 5.18
C GLU A 421 -6.41 14.14 6.26
N SER A 422 -6.15 13.10 7.04
CA SER A 422 -7.04 12.71 8.14
C SER A 422 -7.11 13.78 9.23
N THR A 423 -6.01 14.50 9.48
CA THR A 423 -6.00 15.61 10.44
C THR A 423 -6.86 16.78 9.96
N TYR A 424 -6.89 17.05 8.66
CA TYR A 424 -7.80 18.04 8.06
C TYR A 424 -9.26 17.66 8.30
N GLU A 425 -9.65 16.41 8.05
CA GLU A 425 -11.02 15.96 8.32
C GLU A 425 -11.38 16.06 9.80
N ILE A 426 -10.46 15.66 10.69
CA ILE A 426 -10.65 15.77 12.14
C ILE A 426 -10.88 17.22 12.54
N ARG A 427 -10.12 18.16 11.96
CA ARG A 427 -10.32 19.59 12.19
C ARG A 427 -11.75 20.02 11.86
N LEU A 428 -12.25 19.67 10.67
CA LEU A 428 -13.63 20.01 10.26
C LEU A 428 -14.67 19.47 11.23
N ASP A 429 -14.53 18.21 11.65
CA ASP A 429 -15.42 17.56 12.62
C ASP A 429 -15.39 18.28 13.98
N LEU A 430 -14.18 18.61 14.48
CA LEU A 430 -14.01 19.33 15.74
C LEU A 430 -14.62 20.73 15.66
N GLU A 431 -14.37 21.48 14.58
CA GLU A 431 -14.91 22.82 14.40
C GLU A 431 -16.46 22.82 14.34
N ASP A 432 -17.08 21.93 13.55
CA ASP A 432 -18.56 21.80 13.49
C ASP A 432 -19.16 21.51 14.88
N VAL A 433 -18.57 20.59 15.63
CA VAL A 433 -18.99 20.29 17.00
C VAL A 433 -18.92 21.53 17.89
N MET A 434 -17.83 22.29 17.82
CA MET A 434 -17.63 23.46 18.66
C MET A 434 -18.65 24.57 18.35
N PHE A 435 -18.97 24.79 17.07
CA PHE A 435 -20.03 25.71 16.66
C PHE A 435 -21.43 25.28 17.14
N ARG A 436 -21.71 23.98 17.21
CA ARG A 436 -22.99 23.45 17.71
C ARG A 436 -23.11 23.47 19.23
N MET A 437 -22.05 23.10 19.94
CA MET A 437 -22.00 23.02 21.40
C MET A 437 -22.03 24.39 22.09
N LYS A 438 -21.57 25.46 21.40
CA LYS A 438 -21.59 26.85 21.87
C LYS A 438 -21.05 27.01 23.30
N PRO A 439 -19.75 26.78 23.52
CA PRO A 439 -19.14 26.90 24.85
C PRO A 439 -19.10 28.36 25.31
N TRP A 440 -19.69 28.64 26.46
CA TRP A 440 -19.68 29.97 27.08
C TRP A 440 -19.04 29.94 28.47
N LYS A 441 -18.47 31.08 28.86
CA LYS A 441 -17.93 31.28 30.22
C LYS A 441 -19.06 31.19 31.24
N HIS A 442 -18.82 30.40 32.30
CA HIS A 442 -19.68 30.43 33.48
C HIS A 442 -19.53 31.78 34.21
N GLU A 443 -20.60 32.27 34.83
CA GLU A 443 -20.64 33.63 35.40
C GLU A 443 -19.75 33.78 36.65
N PHE A 444 -19.54 32.69 37.40
CA PHE A 444 -18.85 32.71 38.70
C PHE A 444 -17.58 31.85 38.78
N ASN A 445 -17.44 30.85 37.91
CA ASN A 445 -16.31 29.90 37.91
C ASN A 445 -15.63 29.95 36.56
N GLU A 446 -14.44 30.53 36.49
CA GLU A 446 -13.70 30.64 35.22
C GLU A 446 -13.26 29.29 34.64
N SER A 447 -13.21 28.24 35.48
CA SER A 447 -12.85 26.88 35.07
C SER A 447 -14.01 26.09 34.44
N ASP A 448 -15.25 26.53 34.67
CA ASP A 448 -16.46 25.80 34.24
C ASP A 448 -16.97 26.31 32.90
N VAL A 449 -17.49 25.37 32.11
CA VAL A 449 -18.03 25.64 30.77
C VAL A 449 -19.54 25.51 30.80
N VAL A 450 -20.23 26.53 30.32
CA VAL A 450 -21.67 26.48 30.05
C VAL A 450 -21.87 26.09 28.59
N TRP A 451 -22.46 24.92 28.36
CA TRP A 451 -22.78 24.44 27.01
C TRP A 451 -24.12 25.05 26.57
N GLY A 452 -24.08 26.01 25.65
CA GLY A 452 -25.27 26.71 25.13
C GLY A 452 -26.03 25.94 24.05
N GLY A 453 -25.46 24.84 23.55
CA GLY A 453 -26.06 23.98 22.54
C GLY A 453 -25.70 22.50 22.75
N TRP A 454 -26.05 21.68 21.76
CA TRP A 454 -25.81 20.25 21.76
C TRP A 454 -25.33 19.79 20.39
N ALA A 455 -24.52 18.74 20.36
CA ALA A 455 -24.06 18.10 19.14
C ALA A 455 -24.34 16.60 19.19
N LYS A 456 -24.75 16.01 18.06
CA LYS A 456 -24.98 14.56 17.94
C LYS A 456 -23.70 13.74 18.22
N MET A 457 -22.56 14.31 17.85
CA MET A 457 -21.25 13.67 17.88
C MET A 457 -20.44 13.99 19.14
N ALA A 458 -20.97 14.78 20.08
CA ALA A 458 -20.22 15.17 21.26
C ALA A 458 -21.05 15.14 22.54
N LEU A 459 -20.41 14.80 23.66
CA LEU A 459 -21.02 14.82 24.98
C LEU A 459 -20.05 15.43 26.00
N PRO A 460 -20.55 16.15 27.02
CA PRO A 460 -19.72 16.59 28.14
C PRO A 460 -19.12 15.40 28.88
N VAL A 461 -17.85 15.51 29.26
CA VAL A 461 -17.15 14.49 30.05
C VAL A 461 -17.52 14.65 31.53
N THR A 462 -17.95 13.56 32.17
CA THR A 462 -18.22 13.56 33.61
C THR A 462 -16.95 13.33 34.41
N SER A 463 -16.15 12.33 34.02
CA SER A 463 -14.80 12.13 34.54
C SER A 463 -13.95 11.32 33.57
N CYS A 464 -12.64 11.54 33.59
CA CYS A 464 -11.65 10.72 32.91
C CYS A 464 -10.55 10.42 33.91
N ARG A 465 -10.18 9.15 34.07
CA ARG A 465 -9.14 8.73 35.03
C ARG A 465 -8.25 7.67 34.43
N ILE A 466 -6.94 7.88 34.51
CA ILE A 466 -5.96 6.85 34.11
C ILE A 466 -6.01 5.71 35.14
N VAL A 467 -6.19 4.49 34.65
CA VAL A 467 -6.29 3.28 35.49
C VAL A 467 -5.05 2.40 35.41
N HIS A 468 -4.32 2.44 34.29
CA HIS A 468 -3.13 1.62 34.11
C HIS A 468 -2.13 2.31 33.18
N VAL A 469 -0.86 2.29 33.57
CA VAL A 469 0.28 2.68 32.72
C VAL A 469 1.26 1.51 32.71
N GLY A 470 1.39 0.88 31.55
CA GLY A 470 2.30 -0.24 31.33
C GLY A 470 3.76 0.20 31.37
N ARG A 471 4.66 -0.71 31.77
CA ARG A 471 6.11 -0.43 31.74
C ARG A 471 6.61 -0.36 30.30
N PRO A 472 7.54 0.54 29.96
CA PRO A 472 8.17 0.58 28.64
C PRO A 472 8.77 -0.77 28.25
N LEU A 473 8.68 -1.13 26.96
CA LEU A 473 9.37 -2.28 26.40
C LEU A 473 10.88 -2.00 26.31
N VAL A 474 11.69 -3.05 26.20
CA VAL A 474 13.16 -2.91 26.14
C VAL A 474 13.54 -2.12 24.88
N GLY A 475 14.23 -0.99 25.08
CA GLY A 475 14.67 -0.10 24.00
C GLY A 475 13.69 1.02 23.65
N GLU A 476 12.47 0.98 24.19
CA GLU A 476 11.47 2.04 24.03
C GLU A 476 11.47 2.98 25.24
N SER A 477 11.24 4.28 24.99
CA SER A 477 11.11 5.29 26.04
C SER A 477 9.66 5.51 26.50
N ALA A 478 8.70 5.20 25.63
CA ALA A 478 7.27 5.33 25.90
C ALA A 478 6.73 4.11 26.67
N PRO A 479 5.67 4.26 27.48
CA PRO A 479 5.02 3.13 28.13
C PRO A 479 4.42 2.15 27.11
N SER A 480 4.28 0.87 27.47
CA SER A 480 3.73 -0.13 26.55
C SER A 480 2.24 0.06 26.27
N GLU A 481 1.49 0.61 27.23
CA GLU A 481 0.07 0.93 27.11
C GLU A 481 -0.35 1.96 28.16
N VAL A 482 -1.38 2.75 27.84
CA VAL A 482 -2.00 3.71 28.76
C VAL A 482 -3.51 3.53 28.69
N ARG A 483 -4.13 3.08 29.79
CA ARG A 483 -5.59 2.84 29.87
C ARG A 483 -6.24 3.83 30.81
N ALA A 484 -7.44 4.28 30.45
CA ALA A 484 -8.26 5.17 31.25
C ALA A 484 -9.73 4.76 31.24
N ASP A 485 -10.45 5.14 32.28
CA ASP A 485 -11.90 5.00 32.37
C ASP A 485 -12.54 6.37 32.11
N LEU A 486 -13.37 6.42 31.06
CA LEU A 486 -14.11 7.59 30.62
C LEU A 486 -15.57 7.46 31.01
N GLN A 487 -16.06 8.37 31.86
CA GLN A 487 -17.45 8.42 32.27
C GLN A 487 -18.20 9.53 31.53
N ILE A 488 -19.33 9.17 30.93
CA ILE A 488 -20.24 10.08 30.24
C ILE A 488 -21.69 9.81 30.64
N THR A 489 -22.49 10.87 30.64
CA THR A 489 -23.94 10.77 30.81
C THR A 489 -24.59 10.72 29.44
N LEU A 490 -25.32 9.63 29.16
CA LEU A 490 -26.06 9.47 27.92
C LEU A 490 -27.25 10.42 27.84
N PRO A 491 -27.58 10.94 26.64
CA PRO A 491 -28.75 11.78 26.44
C PRO A 491 -30.05 10.97 26.60
N SER A 492 -31.12 11.65 27.03
CA SER A 492 -32.46 11.04 27.15
C SER A 492 -33.10 10.71 25.79
N ARG A 493 -32.58 11.24 24.68
CA ARG A 493 -33.09 10.98 23.33
C ARG A 493 -32.58 9.62 22.84
N GLU A 494 -33.51 8.71 22.54
CA GLU A 494 -33.21 7.29 22.31
C GLU A 494 -32.32 7.02 21.09
N ASP A 495 -32.47 7.77 20.00
CA ASP A 495 -31.62 7.64 18.82
C ASP A 495 -30.15 7.99 19.11
N LEU A 496 -29.90 9.09 19.82
CA LEU A 496 -28.56 9.47 20.26
C LEU A 496 -28.00 8.47 21.28
N ARG A 497 -28.85 7.98 22.17
CA ARG A 497 -28.49 6.95 23.15
C ARG A 497 -28.00 5.68 22.45
N GLN A 498 -28.74 5.22 21.45
CA GLN A 498 -28.37 4.05 20.65
C GLN A 498 -27.07 4.27 19.87
N ASP A 499 -26.88 5.45 19.28
CA ASP A 499 -25.64 5.79 18.59
C ASP A 499 -24.41 5.72 19.52
N TRP A 500 -24.47 6.31 20.72
CA TRP A 500 -23.35 6.26 21.67
C TRP A 500 -23.13 4.87 22.28
N MET A 501 -24.19 4.07 22.41
CA MET A 501 -24.11 2.66 22.80
C MET A 501 -23.65 1.75 21.66
N SER A 502 -23.60 2.26 20.43
CA SER A 502 -23.11 1.51 19.26
C SER A 502 -21.58 1.51 19.14
N LEU A 503 -20.87 2.30 19.96
CA LEU A 503 -19.41 2.32 19.99
C LEU A 503 -18.85 0.90 20.22
N ARG A 504 -17.84 0.55 19.43
CA ARG A 504 -17.18 -0.75 19.41
C ARG A 504 -15.73 -0.63 19.83
N LYS A 505 -15.12 -1.79 20.06
CA LYS A 505 -13.69 -1.89 20.25
C LYS A 505 -12.97 -1.32 19.03
N ASN A 506 -11.90 -0.57 19.27
CA ASN A 506 -11.09 0.14 18.31
C ASN A 506 -11.70 1.42 17.70
N ASP A 507 -12.91 1.83 18.11
CA ASP A 507 -13.45 3.14 17.71
C ASP A 507 -12.61 4.26 18.32
N VAL A 508 -12.27 5.26 17.51
CA VAL A 508 -11.47 6.41 17.95
C VAL A 508 -12.37 7.53 18.48
N LEU A 509 -12.02 8.08 19.64
CA LEU A 509 -12.66 9.24 20.25
C LEU A 509 -11.63 10.35 20.47
N PHE A 510 -12.09 11.60 20.44
CA PHE A 510 -11.28 12.78 20.79
C PHE A 510 -11.76 13.39 22.10
N LEU A 511 -10.82 13.59 23.02
CA LEU A 511 -11.05 14.24 24.31
C LEU A 511 -10.45 15.64 24.30
N LEU A 512 -11.28 16.62 24.66
CA LEU A 512 -10.96 18.04 24.58
C LEU A 512 -10.99 18.71 25.95
N LYS A 513 -10.07 19.64 26.15
CA LYS A 513 -10.19 20.70 27.17
C LYS A 513 -10.57 22.01 26.51
N VAL A 514 -11.80 22.44 26.72
CA VAL A 514 -12.29 23.74 26.25
C VAL A 514 -12.28 24.73 27.42
N LYS A 515 -11.65 25.89 27.22
CA LYS A 515 -11.78 27.08 28.07
C LYS A 515 -12.48 28.17 27.27
N PRO A 516 -13.78 28.42 27.50
CA PRO A 516 -14.55 29.37 26.70
C PRO A 516 -13.97 30.78 26.82
N ILE A 517 -13.94 31.51 25.71
CA ILE A 517 -13.46 32.91 25.66
C ILE A 517 -14.65 33.87 25.81
N GLN A 518 -15.79 33.48 25.23
CA GLN A 518 -16.98 34.32 25.06
C GLN A 518 -17.97 34.17 26.20
N LYS A 519 -18.74 35.23 26.47
CA LYS A 519 -19.82 35.24 27.48
C LYS A 519 -21.08 34.54 26.96
N VAL A 520 -21.94 34.14 27.90
CA VAL A 520 -23.26 33.57 27.60
C VAL A 520 -24.04 34.48 26.64
N GLY A 521 -24.60 33.90 25.58
CA GLY A 521 -25.37 34.62 24.56
C GLY A 521 -24.56 35.14 23.36
N TYR A 522 -23.23 34.99 23.34
CA TYR A 522 -22.43 35.33 22.16
C TYR A 522 -22.83 34.49 20.93
N LYS A 523 -22.93 35.12 19.75
CA LYS A 523 -23.24 34.46 18.48
C LYS A 523 -21.95 34.15 17.72
N PHE A 524 -21.65 32.86 17.59
CA PHE A 524 -20.51 32.36 16.81
C PHE A 524 -20.78 32.48 15.30
N ASP A 525 -19.75 32.80 14.52
CA ASP A 525 -19.81 32.97 13.06
C ASP A 525 -18.69 32.16 12.39
N PHE A 526 -19.05 31.34 11.39
CA PHE A 526 -18.11 30.52 10.63
C PHE A 526 -17.11 31.34 9.80
N ARG A 527 -17.45 32.60 9.49
CA ARG A 527 -16.59 33.47 8.67
C ARG A 527 -15.43 34.11 9.44
N ARG A 528 -15.45 34.03 10.77
CA ARG A 528 -14.39 34.58 11.62
C ARG A 528 -13.40 33.49 12.02
N PRO A 529 -12.11 33.83 12.25
CA PRO A 529 -11.10 32.85 12.64
C PRO A 529 -11.55 32.01 13.84
N PHE A 530 -11.37 30.69 13.75
CA PHE A 530 -11.82 29.75 14.78
C PHE A 530 -11.15 30.03 16.15
N LYS A 531 -9.84 30.26 16.16
CA LYS A 531 -9.03 30.50 17.39
C LYS A 531 -9.44 31.74 18.18
N GLU A 532 -10.01 32.75 17.52
CA GLU A 532 -10.48 33.98 18.19
C GLU A 532 -11.81 33.76 18.93
N GLN A 533 -12.59 32.78 18.48
CA GLN A 533 -13.93 32.51 18.99
C GLN A 533 -13.94 31.40 20.05
N PHE A 534 -13.09 30.39 19.88
CA PHE A 534 -13.05 29.20 20.72
C PHE A 534 -11.68 29.02 21.37
N GLY A 535 -11.66 28.79 22.69
CA GLY A 535 -10.45 28.45 23.42
C GLY A 535 -10.32 26.94 23.60
N VAL A 536 -9.84 26.23 22.58
CA VAL A 536 -9.48 24.81 22.72
C VAL A 536 -8.04 24.71 23.21
N CYS A 537 -7.84 24.21 24.42
CA CYS A 537 -6.53 24.15 25.05
C CYS A 537 -5.79 22.84 24.80
N ILE A 538 -6.53 21.72 24.75
CA ILE A 538 -5.95 20.37 24.67
C ILE A 538 -6.86 19.52 23.78
N VAL A 539 -6.26 18.77 22.87
CA VAL A 539 -6.92 17.71 22.09
C VAL A 539 -6.11 16.42 22.22
N ARG A 540 -6.72 15.34 22.69
CA ARG A 540 -6.10 14.00 22.74
C ARG A 540 -6.99 12.95 22.12
N GLY A 541 -6.44 12.16 21.21
CA GLY A 541 -7.12 10.98 20.67
C GLY A 541 -7.00 9.78 21.62
N CYS A 542 -8.02 8.94 21.64
CA CYS A 542 -8.05 7.69 22.36
C CYS A 542 -8.87 6.64 21.60
N GLU A 543 -8.72 5.38 21.98
CA GLU A 543 -9.37 4.25 21.34
C GLU A 543 -10.21 3.48 22.35
N VAL A 544 -11.45 3.13 21.99
CA VAL A 544 -12.35 2.37 22.85
C VAL A 544 -11.87 0.92 22.98
N GLU A 545 -11.66 0.46 24.21
CA GLU A 545 -11.42 -0.96 24.51
C GLU A 545 -12.76 -1.71 24.68
N GLY A 546 -13.74 -1.06 25.32
CA GLY A 546 -15.10 -1.56 25.44
C GLY A 546 -15.89 -0.88 26.57
N ILE A 547 -17.16 -1.28 26.71
CA ILE A 547 -18.06 -0.79 27.76
C ILE A 547 -17.85 -1.61 29.03
N LEU A 548 -17.75 -0.95 30.18
CA LEU A 548 -17.65 -1.62 31.47
C LEU A 548 -19.04 -1.98 32.02
N THR A 549 -19.16 -3.22 32.53
CA THR A 549 -20.31 -3.65 33.33
C THR A 549 -20.26 -3.08 34.75
N ALA A 550 -21.34 -3.26 35.51
CA ALA A 550 -21.37 -2.89 36.93
C ALA A 550 -20.26 -3.58 37.76
N ASP A 551 -19.77 -4.74 37.31
CA ASP A 551 -18.69 -5.50 37.95
C ASP A 551 -17.28 -5.05 37.53
N GLY A 552 -17.18 -4.00 36.70
CA GLY A 552 -15.89 -3.46 36.21
C GLY A 552 -15.20 -4.34 35.16
N LYS A 553 -15.90 -5.33 34.59
CA LYS A 553 -15.42 -6.13 33.46
C LYS A 553 -15.84 -5.52 32.13
N ILE A 554 -15.00 -5.70 31.11
CA ILE A 554 -15.35 -5.30 29.74
C ILE A 554 -16.39 -6.30 29.21
N LEU A 555 -17.44 -5.78 28.60
CA LEU A 555 -18.48 -6.57 27.96
C LEU A 555 -17.94 -7.24 26.68
N ASP A 556 -18.16 -8.55 26.50
CA ASP A 556 -17.71 -9.27 25.30
C ASP A 556 -18.52 -8.84 24.06
N GLU A 557 -17.86 -8.79 22.89
CA GLU A 557 -18.47 -8.41 21.60
C GLU A 557 -19.62 -9.36 21.24
N MET A 558 -19.50 -10.65 21.54
CA MET A 558 -20.51 -11.68 21.23
C MET A 558 -21.74 -11.65 22.15
N GLU A 559 -21.60 -11.19 23.40
CA GLU A 559 -22.70 -11.08 24.38
C GLU A 559 -23.39 -9.69 24.36
N SER A 560 -22.83 -8.77 23.56
CA SER A 560 -22.98 -7.33 23.75
C SER A 560 -24.41 -6.79 23.59
N ARG A 561 -25.16 -7.16 22.55
CA ARG A 561 -26.39 -6.43 22.19
C ARG A 561 -27.53 -6.60 23.19
N GLU A 562 -27.70 -7.81 23.74
CA GLU A 562 -28.76 -8.07 24.71
C GLU A 562 -28.42 -7.53 26.10
N ALA A 563 -27.14 -7.60 26.50
CA ALA A 563 -26.69 -7.09 27.78
C ALA A 563 -26.66 -5.55 27.81
N ILE A 564 -26.24 -4.90 26.71
CA ILE A 564 -26.25 -3.43 26.54
C ILE A 564 -27.67 -2.87 26.68
N ARG A 565 -28.67 -3.54 26.09
CA ARG A 565 -30.09 -3.12 26.20
C ARG A 565 -30.66 -3.23 27.61
N LYS A 566 -30.11 -4.11 28.45
CA LYS A 566 -30.57 -4.36 29.82
C LYS A 566 -29.87 -3.47 30.87
N MET A 567 -28.90 -2.64 30.50
CA MET A 567 -28.19 -1.76 31.45
C MET A 567 -29.06 -0.59 31.90
N GLU A 568 -29.30 -0.49 33.21
CA GLU A 568 -30.07 0.60 33.82
C GLU A 568 -29.25 1.90 33.98
N GLY A 569 -29.94 3.04 34.14
CA GLY A 569 -29.33 4.36 34.34
C GLY A 569 -28.75 5.03 33.09
N ASP A 570 -28.35 6.30 33.22
CA ASP A 570 -27.82 7.13 32.12
C ASP A 570 -26.31 7.26 32.11
N LEU A 571 -25.65 6.98 33.23
CA LEU A 571 -24.20 7.01 33.32
C LEU A 571 -23.60 5.76 32.63
N ARG A 572 -22.60 5.96 31.79
CA ARG A 572 -21.81 4.88 31.18
C ARG A 572 -20.33 5.12 31.38
N THR A 573 -19.61 4.02 31.60
CA THR A 573 -18.15 4.03 31.69
C THR A 573 -17.57 3.23 30.53
N PHE A 574 -16.76 3.88 29.73
CA PHE A 574 -15.99 3.27 28.65
C PHE A 574 -14.55 3.11 29.12
N ARG A 575 -13.97 1.92 28.92
CA ARG A 575 -12.52 1.77 29.03
C ARG A 575 -11.90 2.18 27.71
N ILE A 576 -10.95 3.10 27.76
CA ILE A 576 -10.27 3.69 26.61
C ILE A 576 -8.75 3.54 26.73
N ARG A 577 -8.06 3.61 25.59
CA ARG A 577 -6.60 3.57 25.48
C ARG A 577 -6.09 4.87 24.87
N PHE A 578 -5.15 5.53 25.55
CA PHE A 578 -4.45 6.70 25.01
C PHE A 578 -3.22 6.28 24.21
N ASP A 579 -2.75 7.17 23.33
CA ASP A 579 -1.48 6.98 22.64
C ASP A 579 -0.30 7.07 23.64
N PRO A 580 0.53 6.02 23.73
CA PRO A 580 1.63 6.00 24.70
C PRO A 580 2.74 7.00 24.41
N ASN A 581 3.02 7.30 23.13
CA ASN A 581 4.02 8.29 22.75
C ASN A 581 3.56 9.69 23.15
N GLN A 582 2.28 10.02 22.89
CA GLN A 582 1.72 11.30 23.32
C GLN A 582 1.75 11.45 24.85
N TYR A 583 1.44 10.38 25.57
CA TYR A 583 1.52 10.37 27.04
C TYR A 583 2.94 10.60 27.55
N LYS A 584 3.94 10.02 26.88
CA LYS A 584 5.35 10.24 27.21
C LYS A 584 5.76 11.69 26.98
N GLU A 585 5.39 12.27 25.83
CA GLU A 585 5.64 13.69 25.54
C GLU A 585 4.97 14.62 26.55
N ASP A 586 3.72 14.33 26.92
CA ASP A 586 2.97 15.11 27.90
C ASP A 586 3.63 15.01 29.29
N SER A 587 4.03 13.80 29.70
CA SER A 587 4.74 13.57 30.95
C SER A 587 6.08 14.30 31.03
N ASP A 588 6.78 14.46 29.91
CA ASP A 588 8.07 15.16 29.85
C ASP A 588 7.90 16.68 29.88
N ASN A 589 6.76 17.20 29.41
CA ASN A 589 6.48 18.63 29.31
C ASN A 589 5.79 19.23 30.56
N GLY A 590 5.17 18.43 31.45
CA GLY A 590 4.54 18.95 32.68
C GLY A 590 3.40 18.09 33.22
N ASN A 591 2.80 18.51 34.34
CA ASN A 591 1.96 17.70 35.24
C ASN A 591 0.80 16.95 34.53
N ILE A 592 0.92 15.62 34.42
CA ILE A 592 -0.02 14.69 33.75
C ILE A 592 -1.46 14.88 34.27
N GLU A 593 -1.60 15.23 35.55
CA GLU A 593 -2.90 15.47 36.17
C GLU A 593 -3.69 16.61 35.50
N ASP A 594 -2.99 17.68 35.10
CA ASP A 594 -3.60 18.86 34.48
C ASP A 594 -4.12 18.58 33.06
N ILE A 595 -3.61 17.55 32.40
CA ILE A 595 -4.02 17.17 31.04
C ILE A 595 -5.11 16.11 31.13
N TYR A 596 -4.79 14.94 31.69
CA TYR A 596 -5.62 13.75 31.53
C TYR A 596 -6.87 13.70 32.42
N PHE A 597 -6.94 14.57 33.44
CA PHE A 597 -8.11 14.67 34.33
C PHE A 597 -8.90 15.96 34.11
N SER A 598 -8.49 16.83 33.18
CA SER A 598 -9.14 18.12 32.97
C SER A 598 -10.17 18.13 31.83
N PHE A 599 -10.19 17.11 30.98
CA PHE A 599 -11.09 17.01 29.82
C PHE A 599 -12.55 17.27 30.21
N ASN A 600 -13.24 18.07 29.41
CA ASN A 600 -14.64 18.44 29.64
C ASN A 600 -15.55 18.16 28.45
N LEU A 601 -15.01 17.67 27.33
CA LEU A 601 -15.79 17.29 26.15
C LEU A 601 -15.19 16.04 25.50
N VAL A 602 -16.04 15.09 25.11
CA VAL A 602 -15.69 13.95 24.26
C VAL A 602 -16.41 14.06 22.93
N ILE A 603 -15.71 13.73 21.86
CA ILE A 603 -16.21 13.76 20.49
C ILE A 603 -15.98 12.38 19.87
N ARG A 604 -17.05 11.79 19.35
CA ARG A 604 -16.99 10.62 18.47
C ARG A 604 -17.01 11.08 17.01
N ARG A 605 -16.51 10.26 16.08
CA ARG A 605 -16.59 10.49 14.64
C ARG A 605 -17.46 9.42 13.98
N ASP A 606 -17.80 9.60 12.70
CA ASP A 606 -18.49 8.56 11.92
C ASP A 606 -17.56 7.35 11.76
N PRO A 607 -17.95 6.13 12.18
CA PRO A 607 -17.12 4.93 12.03
C PRO A 607 -16.61 4.68 10.60
N LYS A 608 -17.32 5.17 9.57
CA LYS A 608 -16.88 5.00 8.17
C LYS A 608 -15.62 5.80 7.83
N SER A 609 -15.51 7.03 8.33
CA SER A 609 -14.35 7.92 8.11
C SER A 609 -13.32 7.86 9.25
N ASN A 610 -13.60 7.14 10.33
CA ASN A 610 -12.78 7.14 11.55
C ASN A 610 -11.77 5.99 11.64
N ASN A 611 -11.21 5.57 10.50
CA ASN A 611 -10.26 4.44 10.44
C ASN A 611 -8.79 4.87 10.44
N PHE A 612 -8.53 6.18 10.44
CA PHE A 612 -7.20 6.73 10.13
C PHE A 612 -6.08 6.18 11.03
N LYS A 613 -6.30 6.13 12.35
CA LYS A 613 -5.28 5.68 13.29
C LYS A 613 -4.89 4.23 13.06
N SER A 614 -5.83 3.38 12.70
CA SER A 614 -5.57 1.96 12.44
C SER A 614 -4.77 1.78 11.16
N VAL A 615 -5.09 2.55 10.11
CA VAL A 615 -4.30 2.59 8.87
C VAL A 615 -2.89 3.08 9.17
N LEU A 616 -2.72 4.19 9.89
CA LEU A 616 -1.40 4.71 10.29
C LEU A 616 -0.60 3.71 11.15
N ALA A 617 -1.26 3.05 12.09
CA ALA A 617 -0.64 2.01 12.92
C ALA A 617 -0.17 0.82 12.06
N THR A 618 -0.96 0.43 11.06
CA THR A 618 -0.62 -0.62 10.10
C THR A 618 0.54 -0.22 9.21
N ILE A 619 0.57 1.01 8.68
CA ILE A 619 1.70 1.52 7.88
C ILE A 619 2.98 1.58 8.72
N ARG A 620 2.90 2.08 9.95
CA ARG A 620 4.03 2.10 10.89
C ARG A 620 4.51 0.67 11.20
N GLN A 621 3.60 -0.27 11.41
CA GLN A 621 3.97 -1.67 11.58
C GLN A 621 4.68 -2.23 10.34
N LEU A 622 4.18 -1.92 9.14
CA LEU A 622 4.79 -2.33 7.87
C LEU A 622 6.22 -1.80 7.74
N LEU A 623 6.45 -0.53 8.08
CA LEU A 623 7.78 0.10 8.11
C LEU A 623 8.74 -0.59 9.08
N ASN A 624 8.24 -1.27 10.12
CA ASN A 624 9.03 -2.05 11.08
C ASN A 624 9.24 -3.52 10.67
N THR A 625 8.59 -3.98 9.61
CA THR A 625 8.70 -5.36 9.13
C THR A 625 9.41 -5.39 7.78
N GLU A 626 10.07 -6.49 7.47
CA GLU A 626 10.52 -6.73 6.11
C GLU A 626 9.30 -6.87 5.20
N CYS A 627 9.09 -5.87 4.33
CA CYS A 627 7.97 -5.83 3.39
C CYS A 627 8.26 -6.78 2.22
N VAL A 628 8.03 -8.07 2.44
CA VAL A 628 8.26 -9.10 1.42
C VAL A 628 7.09 -9.15 0.44
N VAL A 629 7.14 -8.30 -0.58
CA VAL A 629 6.30 -8.40 -1.78
C VAL A 629 6.93 -9.37 -2.79
N PRO A 630 6.19 -9.91 -3.78
CA PRO A 630 6.79 -10.70 -4.85
C PRO A 630 7.85 -9.90 -5.63
N ASP A 631 9.00 -10.51 -5.92
CA ASP A 631 10.13 -9.81 -6.58
C ASP A 631 9.76 -9.25 -7.95
N TRP A 632 8.89 -9.96 -8.69
CA TRP A 632 8.39 -9.54 -9.99
C TRP A 632 7.43 -8.33 -9.92
N LEU A 633 6.94 -7.98 -8.73
CA LEU A 633 6.02 -6.86 -8.50
C LEU A 633 6.72 -5.65 -7.85
N LEU A 634 7.81 -5.87 -7.11
CA LEU A 634 8.50 -4.82 -6.34
C LEU A 634 8.90 -3.63 -7.22
N ASP A 635 9.55 -3.89 -8.35
CA ASP A 635 10.02 -2.83 -9.26
C ASP A 635 8.84 -2.02 -9.81
N LEU A 636 7.73 -2.69 -10.14
CA LEU A 636 6.51 -2.01 -10.62
C LEU A 636 5.89 -1.11 -9.55
N ILE A 637 5.81 -1.57 -8.29
CA ILE A 637 5.31 -0.76 -7.17
C ILE A 637 6.17 0.49 -6.97
N LEU A 638 7.49 0.36 -7.14
CA LEU A 638 8.42 1.48 -7.00
C LEU A 638 8.52 2.36 -8.26
N GLY A 639 7.84 2.00 -9.34
CA GLY A 639 7.82 2.74 -10.60
C GLY A 639 9.05 2.57 -11.49
N TYR A 640 9.77 1.46 -11.31
CA TYR A 640 10.96 1.11 -12.09
C TYR A 640 10.67 -0.03 -13.08
N GLY A 641 11.54 -0.15 -14.09
CA GLY A 641 11.48 -1.23 -15.07
C GLY A 641 10.47 -0.98 -16.20
N GLU A 642 10.21 -2.05 -16.97
CA GLU A 642 9.22 -2.03 -18.03
C GLU A 642 7.83 -2.35 -17.46
N PRO A 643 6.76 -1.66 -17.91
CA PRO A 643 5.42 -1.77 -17.31
C PRO A 643 4.80 -3.17 -17.47
N ASP A 644 5.24 -3.95 -18.45
CA ASP A 644 4.73 -5.30 -18.75
C ASP A 644 5.57 -6.43 -18.13
N ILE A 645 6.53 -6.12 -17.24
CA ILE A 645 7.42 -7.13 -16.63
C ILE A 645 6.67 -8.21 -15.84
N ALA A 646 5.52 -7.86 -15.26
CA ALA A 646 4.65 -8.76 -14.50
C ALA A 646 3.50 -9.35 -15.33
N HIS A 647 3.46 -9.09 -16.64
CA HIS A 647 2.46 -9.68 -17.51
C HIS A 647 2.72 -11.19 -17.66
N TYR A 648 1.65 -11.99 -17.75
CA TYR A 648 1.76 -13.45 -17.82
C TYR A 648 2.70 -13.91 -18.95
N SER A 649 2.77 -13.19 -20.08
CA SER A 649 3.65 -13.55 -21.21
C SER A 649 5.15 -13.47 -20.92
N ARG A 650 5.56 -12.72 -19.88
CA ARG A 650 6.97 -12.56 -19.50
C ARG A 650 7.35 -13.40 -18.27
N ILE A 651 6.35 -13.92 -17.56
CA ILE A 651 6.54 -14.69 -16.34
C ILE A 651 6.86 -16.16 -16.67
N THR A 652 7.83 -16.74 -15.96
CA THR A 652 8.42 -18.05 -16.29
C THR A 652 7.59 -19.25 -15.84
N ASN A 653 6.64 -19.07 -14.91
CA ASN A 653 5.81 -20.13 -14.34
C ASN A 653 4.38 -20.14 -14.88
N THR A 654 4.17 -19.73 -16.13
CA THR A 654 2.87 -19.83 -16.81
C THR A 654 2.41 -21.27 -16.98
N VAL A 655 1.10 -21.48 -16.86
CA VAL A 655 0.47 -22.80 -16.95
C VAL A 655 -0.07 -23.00 -18.35
N ALA A 656 0.47 -23.99 -19.07
CA ALA A 656 0.11 -24.25 -20.46
C ALA A 656 -1.30 -24.82 -20.65
N THR A 657 -1.74 -25.70 -19.75
CA THR A 657 -3.02 -26.39 -19.82
C THR A 657 -3.89 -26.01 -18.64
N VAL A 658 -5.07 -25.44 -18.91
CA VAL A 658 -6.01 -24.99 -17.86
C VAL A 658 -7.43 -25.37 -18.23
N ASP A 659 -8.24 -25.74 -17.23
CA ASP A 659 -9.67 -26.00 -17.39
C ASP A 659 -10.45 -24.68 -17.35
N PHE A 660 -11.18 -24.37 -18.43
CA PHE A 660 -12.04 -23.19 -18.49
C PHE A 660 -13.46 -23.47 -18.00
N ASN A 661 -13.76 -24.70 -17.58
CA ASN A 661 -15.04 -25.07 -16.96
C ASN A 661 -16.25 -24.57 -17.75
N ASP A 662 -17.10 -23.75 -17.12
CA ASP A 662 -18.32 -23.17 -17.67
C ASP A 662 -18.13 -21.78 -18.31
N THR A 663 -16.89 -21.34 -18.53
CA THR A 663 -16.58 -20.05 -19.15
C THR A 663 -17.20 -19.94 -20.56
N PHE A 664 -17.21 -21.04 -21.33
CA PHE A 664 -17.74 -21.07 -22.68
C PHE A 664 -19.08 -21.82 -22.75
N LEU A 665 -20.14 -21.13 -23.17
CA LEU A 665 -21.46 -21.71 -23.41
C LEU A 665 -21.48 -22.78 -24.53
N SER A 666 -20.60 -22.68 -25.54
CA SER A 666 -20.54 -23.59 -26.69
C SER A 666 -19.17 -23.59 -27.36
N PHE A 667 -18.93 -24.56 -28.24
CA PHE A 667 -17.70 -24.57 -29.05
C PHE A 667 -17.63 -23.40 -30.04
N GLU A 668 -18.78 -22.94 -30.55
CA GLU A 668 -18.86 -21.73 -31.39
C GLU A 668 -18.45 -20.48 -30.61
N HIS A 669 -18.87 -20.36 -29.36
CA HIS A 669 -18.45 -19.28 -28.47
C HIS A 669 -16.92 -19.31 -28.29
N LEU A 670 -16.34 -20.48 -27.95
CA LEU A 670 -14.87 -20.64 -27.85
C LEU A 670 -14.14 -20.21 -29.13
N GLN A 671 -14.66 -20.58 -30.32
CA GLN A 671 -14.08 -20.16 -31.60
C GLN A 671 -14.13 -18.64 -31.80
N LYS A 672 -15.26 -17.99 -31.46
CA LYS A 672 -15.40 -16.53 -31.54
C LYS A 672 -14.50 -15.80 -30.55
N SER A 673 -14.24 -16.39 -29.39
CA SER A 673 -13.40 -15.80 -28.34
C SER A 673 -11.92 -15.69 -28.73
N PHE A 674 -11.44 -16.51 -29.68
CA PHE A 674 -10.04 -16.50 -30.14
C PHE A 674 -9.94 -16.34 -31.67
N PRO A 675 -10.27 -15.15 -32.23
CA PRO A 675 -10.41 -14.96 -33.67
C PRO A 675 -9.10 -15.16 -34.45
N ASN A 676 -7.94 -14.93 -33.82
CA ASN A 676 -6.63 -14.98 -34.47
C ASN A 676 -5.84 -16.28 -34.18
N LYS A 677 -6.43 -17.26 -33.49
CA LYS A 677 -5.73 -18.49 -33.10
C LYS A 677 -6.33 -19.73 -33.76
N LYS A 678 -5.47 -20.65 -34.19
CA LYS A 678 -5.90 -21.94 -34.73
C LYS A 678 -6.34 -22.86 -33.59
N ILE A 679 -7.59 -23.28 -33.61
CA ILE A 679 -8.16 -24.21 -32.62
C ILE A 679 -8.16 -25.63 -33.18
N ILE A 680 -7.52 -26.55 -32.45
CA ILE A 680 -7.38 -27.97 -32.80
C ILE A 680 -8.22 -28.78 -31.81
N CYS A 681 -9.13 -29.61 -32.33
CA CYS A 681 -9.98 -30.51 -31.53
C CYS A 681 -10.05 -31.88 -32.22
N GLU A 682 -9.93 -32.96 -31.44
CA GLU A 682 -9.99 -34.35 -31.95
C GLU A 682 -11.44 -34.80 -32.23
N GLU A 683 -12.41 -34.28 -31.48
CA GLU A 683 -13.84 -34.57 -31.67
C GLU A 683 -14.50 -33.61 -32.68
N SER A 684 -15.49 -34.10 -33.43
CA SER A 684 -16.21 -33.29 -34.43
C SER A 684 -17.19 -32.26 -33.84
N VAL A 685 -17.72 -32.51 -32.63
CA VAL A 685 -18.63 -31.60 -31.91
C VAL A 685 -18.36 -31.66 -30.39
N PRO A 686 -17.31 -30.99 -29.90
CA PRO A 686 -17.00 -30.98 -28.47
C PRO A 686 -18.04 -30.16 -27.71
N LYS A 687 -18.38 -30.58 -26.48
CA LYS A 687 -19.31 -29.88 -25.60
C LYS A 687 -18.56 -29.35 -24.37
N PRO A 688 -18.96 -28.21 -23.79
CA PRO A 688 -18.35 -27.73 -22.55
C PRO A 688 -18.60 -28.72 -21.40
N PRO A 689 -17.69 -28.82 -20.41
CA PRO A 689 -16.53 -27.95 -20.16
C PRO A 689 -15.31 -28.23 -21.06
N PHE A 690 -14.52 -27.18 -21.33
CA PHE A 690 -13.34 -27.26 -22.19
C PHE A 690 -12.05 -27.07 -21.42
N ARG A 691 -11.13 -28.04 -21.55
CA ARG A 691 -9.74 -27.88 -21.14
C ARG A 691 -8.92 -27.38 -22.32
N LEU A 692 -8.22 -26.27 -22.13
CA LEU A 692 -7.45 -25.60 -23.18
C LEU A 692 -5.96 -25.74 -22.89
N THR A 693 -5.22 -26.25 -23.88
CA THR A 693 -3.76 -26.22 -23.88
C THR A 693 -3.27 -25.17 -24.87
N PHE A 694 -2.63 -24.12 -24.36
CA PHE A 694 -2.05 -23.06 -25.18
C PHE A 694 -0.60 -23.42 -25.52
N LYS A 695 -0.33 -23.74 -26.78
CA LYS A 695 1.04 -24.10 -27.21
C LYS A 695 2.05 -22.96 -27.11
N GLU A 696 1.58 -21.72 -27.02
CA GLU A 696 2.42 -20.55 -26.80
C GLU A 696 3.19 -20.61 -25.46
N PHE A 697 2.69 -21.38 -24.48
CA PHE A 697 3.32 -21.59 -23.18
C PHE A 697 4.15 -22.89 -23.11
N VAL A 698 4.09 -23.75 -24.13
CA VAL A 698 4.86 -25.00 -24.17
C VAL A 698 6.26 -24.70 -24.72
N PRO A 699 7.36 -25.20 -24.12
CA PRO A 699 8.70 -25.00 -24.65
C PRO A 699 8.85 -25.57 -26.07
N GLN A 700 9.02 -24.69 -27.06
CA GLN A 700 9.25 -25.07 -28.46
C GLN A 700 10.74 -25.06 -28.75
N HIS A 701 11.40 -26.18 -28.45
CA HIS A 701 12.82 -26.37 -28.80
C HIS A 701 12.95 -26.48 -30.32
N ASN A 702 13.89 -25.71 -30.91
CA ASN A 702 14.22 -25.62 -32.36
C ASN A 702 13.59 -24.46 -33.17
N ILE A 703 13.12 -23.38 -32.54
CA ILE A 703 12.60 -22.19 -33.24
C ILE A 703 13.37 -20.94 -32.78
N GLU A 704 14.19 -20.35 -33.67
CA GLU A 704 15.00 -19.16 -33.38
C GLU A 704 14.26 -17.83 -33.64
N LYS A 705 13.17 -17.83 -34.42
CA LYS A 705 12.37 -16.65 -34.78
C LYS A 705 10.97 -16.70 -34.15
N GLU A 706 10.53 -15.61 -33.54
CA GLU A 706 9.21 -15.54 -32.88
C GLU A 706 8.02 -15.76 -33.81
N GLU A 707 8.14 -15.37 -35.09
CA GLU A 707 7.09 -15.50 -36.12
C GLU A 707 6.76 -16.97 -36.48
N GLU A 708 7.66 -17.91 -36.16
CA GLU A 708 7.50 -19.34 -36.47
C GLU A 708 6.90 -20.15 -35.29
N ARG A 709 6.63 -19.50 -34.15
CA ARG A 709 6.09 -20.19 -32.96
C ARG A 709 4.65 -20.63 -33.15
N ASP A 710 4.35 -21.86 -32.78
CA ASP A 710 3.01 -22.42 -32.80
C ASP A 710 2.16 -21.83 -31.65
N THR A 711 1.17 -21.00 -31.99
CA THR A 711 0.24 -20.37 -31.04
C THR A 711 -1.13 -21.06 -31.02
N SER A 712 -1.24 -22.26 -31.58
CA SER A 712 -2.50 -23.00 -31.61
C SER A 712 -2.99 -23.41 -30.22
N ILE A 713 -4.32 -23.53 -30.10
CA ILE A 713 -5.02 -23.97 -28.89
C ILE A 713 -5.51 -25.39 -29.13
N ILE A 714 -5.09 -26.33 -28.29
CA ILE A 714 -5.64 -27.68 -28.28
C ILE A 714 -6.82 -27.70 -27.31
N VAL A 715 -7.96 -28.18 -27.77
CA VAL A 715 -9.19 -28.33 -26.99
C VAL A 715 -9.36 -29.80 -26.64
N GLU A 716 -9.34 -30.09 -25.34
CA GLU A 716 -9.68 -31.40 -24.80
C GLU A 716 -11.09 -31.34 -24.21
N ASN A 717 -11.95 -32.27 -24.64
CA ASN A 717 -13.28 -32.41 -24.07
C ASN A 717 -13.14 -33.15 -22.74
N GLN A 718 -13.36 -32.44 -21.63
CA GLN A 718 -13.32 -33.05 -20.32
C GLN A 718 -14.69 -33.65 -20.03
N LYS A 719 -14.77 -34.98 -19.95
CA LYS A 719 -15.91 -35.63 -19.30
C LYS A 719 -15.94 -35.10 -17.87
N VAL A 720 -17.02 -34.39 -17.54
CA VAL A 720 -17.30 -33.65 -16.31
C VAL A 720 -16.50 -34.18 -15.13
N PHE A 721 -15.81 -33.28 -14.42
CA PHE A 721 -15.09 -33.59 -13.19
C PHE A 721 -15.94 -34.49 -12.29
N ASN A 722 -15.32 -35.55 -11.77
CA ASN A 722 -15.90 -36.52 -10.84
C ASN A 722 -16.39 -35.84 -9.54
N ARG A 723 -17.55 -35.17 -9.57
CA ARG A 723 -18.35 -34.78 -8.39
C ARG A 723 -19.82 -34.49 -8.74
N ILE A 724 -20.64 -35.51 -8.53
CA ILE A 724 -21.99 -35.48 -7.95
C ILE A 724 -23.02 -34.50 -8.54
N LEU A 725 -23.90 -35.04 -9.39
CA LEU A 725 -25.21 -34.47 -9.70
C LEU A 725 -26.13 -34.50 -8.45
N THR A 726 -25.98 -33.59 -7.48
CA THR A 726 -27.00 -33.47 -6.40
C THR A 726 -27.96 -32.30 -6.50
N GLU A 727 -27.65 -31.20 -7.17
CA GLU A 727 -28.61 -30.11 -7.43
C GLU A 727 -28.25 -29.54 -8.81
N THR A 728 -29.22 -29.02 -9.58
CA THR A 728 -28.96 -28.45 -10.92
C THR A 728 -27.79 -27.47 -10.85
N TYR A 729 -26.63 -27.82 -11.45
CA TYR A 729 -25.47 -26.94 -11.46
C TYR A 729 -25.90 -25.57 -11.97
N GLN A 730 -25.66 -24.54 -11.16
CA GLN A 730 -25.80 -23.18 -11.64
C GLN A 730 -24.57 -22.90 -12.49
N LYS A 731 -24.75 -22.99 -13.80
CA LYS A 731 -23.72 -22.70 -14.79
C LYS A 731 -23.72 -21.22 -15.07
N ASN A 732 -22.54 -20.70 -15.39
CA ASN A 732 -22.44 -19.43 -16.06
C ASN A 732 -23.35 -19.40 -17.31
N ASN A 733 -24.11 -18.32 -17.46
CA ASN A 733 -25.02 -18.08 -18.58
C ASN A 733 -24.55 -16.92 -19.47
N ILE A 734 -23.36 -16.39 -19.23
CA ILE A 734 -22.83 -15.21 -19.89
C ILE A 734 -21.96 -15.63 -21.08
N GLU A 735 -22.27 -15.08 -22.25
CA GLU A 735 -21.42 -15.18 -23.43
C GLU A 735 -20.35 -14.07 -23.38
N PHE A 736 -19.18 -14.39 -22.85
CA PHE A 736 -18.08 -13.43 -22.69
C PHE A 736 -17.48 -13.00 -24.04
N THR A 737 -17.18 -11.71 -24.15
CA THR A 737 -16.50 -11.16 -25.33
C THR A 737 -15.03 -11.62 -25.41
N PRO A 738 -14.38 -11.57 -26.61
CA PRO A 738 -12.96 -11.92 -26.74
C PRO A 738 -12.04 -11.17 -25.76
N LEU A 739 -12.31 -9.89 -25.49
CA LEU A 739 -11.53 -9.09 -24.53
C LEU A 739 -11.74 -9.54 -23.08
N GLN A 740 -12.98 -9.91 -22.71
CA GLN A 740 -13.28 -10.47 -21.39
C GLN A 740 -12.64 -11.86 -21.23
N ILE A 741 -12.64 -12.69 -22.28
CA ILE A 741 -11.94 -13.98 -22.26
C ILE A 741 -10.44 -13.80 -22.12
N GLU A 742 -9.84 -12.81 -22.77
CA GLU A 742 -8.42 -12.49 -22.57
C GLU A 742 -8.14 -12.04 -21.13
N ALA A 743 -9.03 -11.24 -20.52
CA ALA A 743 -8.93 -10.87 -19.12
C ALA A 743 -9.06 -12.09 -18.18
N ILE A 744 -9.98 -13.01 -18.46
CA ILE A 744 -10.16 -14.26 -17.69
C ILE A 744 -8.91 -15.14 -17.83
N LYS A 745 -8.42 -15.33 -19.07
CA LYS A 745 -7.20 -16.08 -19.36
C LYS A 745 -6.00 -15.48 -18.62
N SER A 746 -5.82 -14.16 -18.67
CA SER A 746 -4.76 -13.45 -17.96
C SER A 746 -4.87 -13.64 -16.45
N GLY A 747 -6.07 -13.45 -15.87
CA GLY A 747 -6.29 -13.57 -14.43
C GLY A 747 -6.18 -15.00 -13.87
N MET A 748 -6.23 -16.02 -14.73
CA MET A 748 -5.95 -17.42 -14.36
C MET A 748 -4.46 -17.76 -14.38
N GLN A 749 -3.62 -16.88 -14.94
CA GLN A 749 -2.17 -17.09 -15.02
C GLN A 749 -1.45 -16.36 -13.89
N PRO A 750 -0.25 -16.80 -13.48
CA PRO A 750 0.57 -16.05 -12.54
C PRO A 750 0.98 -14.69 -13.11
N GLY A 751 0.89 -13.64 -12.30
CA GLY A 751 1.32 -12.29 -12.65
C GLY A 751 0.38 -11.19 -12.19
N LEU A 752 0.51 -10.02 -12.82
CA LEU A 752 -0.38 -8.88 -12.64
C LEU A 752 -1.32 -8.76 -13.84
N THR A 753 -2.62 -8.81 -13.57
CA THR A 753 -3.67 -8.56 -14.56
C THR A 753 -4.40 -7.26 -14.24
N LEU A 754 -4.30 -6.28 -15.13
CA LEU A 754 -5.02 -5.00 -15.02
C LEU A 754 -6.18 -4.97 -16.00
N VAL A 755 -7.41 -4.92 -15.48
CA VAL A 755 -8.63 -4.88 -16.30
C VAL A 755 -9.24 -3.49 -16.25
N VAL A 756 -9.11 -2.74 -17.35
CA VAL A 756 -9.74 -1.43 -17.51
C VAL A 756 -11.03 -1.60 -18.30
N GLY A 757 -12.16 -1.21 -17.71
CA GLY A 757 -13.46 -1.28 -18.36
C GLY A 757 -14.36 -0.11 -17.93
N PRO A 758 -15.01 0.61 -18.86
CA PRO A 758 -16.06 1.58 -18.55
C PRO A 758 -17.18 1.01 -17.67
N PRO A 759 -18.03 1.85 -17.06
CA PRO A 759 -19.23 1.39 -16.35
C PRO A 759 -20.11 0.47 -17.23
N GLY A 760 -20.60 -0.64 -16.67
CA GLY A 760 -21.49 -1.57 -17.39
C GLY A 760 -20.81 -2.59 -18.32
N THR A 761 -19.48 -2.68 -18.34
CA THR A 761 -18.73 -3.64 -19.20
C THR A 761 -18.60 -5.06 -18.63
N GLY A 762 -19.33 -5.40 -17.56
CA GLY A 762 -19.31 -6.74 -16.96
C GLY A 762 -18.03 -7.08 -16.19
N LYS A 763 -17.37 -6.08 -15.57
CA LYS A 763 -16.14 -6.30 -14.76
C LYS A 763 -16.36 -7.32 -13.64
N THR A 764 -17.48 -7.22 -12.93
CA THR A 764 -17.84 -8.14 -11.85
C THR A 764 -18.05 -9.56 -12.37
N ASP A 765 -18.61 -9.73 -13.58
CA ASP A 765 -18.79 -11.04 -14.21
C ASP A 765 -17.45 -11.70 -14.56
N VAL A 766 -16.51 -10.92 -15.11
CA VAL A 766 -15.13 -11.36 -15.37
C VAL A 766 -14.44 -11.77 -14.06
N ALA A 767 -14.54 -10.95 -13.02
CA ALA A 767 -13.93 -11.23 -11.72
C ALA A 767 -14.45 -12.53 -11.10
N VAL A 768 -15.77 -12.72 -11.11
CA VAL A 768 -16.43 -13.90 -10.55
C VAL A 768 -16.09 -15.16 -11.35
N GLN A 769 -15.96 -15.07 -12.68
CA GLN A 769 -15.50 -16.20 -13.51
C GLN A 769 -14.03 -16.54 -13.24
N ILE A 770 -13.14 -15.55 -13.05
CA ILE A 770 -11.75 -15.79 -12.65
C ILE A 770 -11.71 -16.53 -11.31
N ILE A 771 -12.47 -16.07 -10.31
CA ILE A 771 -12.56 -16.71 -8.99
C ILE A 771 -13.05 -18.15 -9.11
N SER A 772 -14.11 -18.38 -9.90
CA SER A 772 -14.63 -19.73 -10.15
C SER A 772 -13.59 -20.63 -10.80
N ASN A 773 -12.91 -20.15 -11.84
CA ASN A 773 -11.90 -20.95 -12.54
C ASN A 773 -10.70 -21.27 -11.64
N ILE A 774 -10.22 -20.31 -10.84
CA ILE A 774 -9.14 -20.54 -9.88
C ILE A 774 -9.56 -21.57 -8.83
N TYR A 775 -10.77 -21.42 -8.26
CA TYR A 775 -11.30 -22.32 -7.25
C TYR A 775 -11.35 -23.79 -7.70
N HIS A 776 -11.66 -24.02 -8.97
CA HIS A 776 -11.73 -25.36 -9.56
C HIS A 776 -10.38 -25.92 -10.00
N ASN A 777 -9.50 -25.09 -10.60
CA ASN A 777 -8.20 -25.55 -11.11
C ASN A 777 -7.17 -25.77 -10.00
N TRP A 778 -7.19 -24.93 -8.95
CA TRP A 778 -6.23 -24.97 -7.84
C TRP A 778 -6.96 -25.03 -6.48
N PRO A 779 -7.58 -26.17 -6.15
CA PRO A 779 -8.40 -26.30 -4.94
C PRO A 779 -7.61 -26.14 -3.63
N GLU A 780 -6.29 -26.21 -3.66
CA GLU A 780 -5.39 -25.96 -2.53
C GLU A 780 -5.12 -24.47 -2.30
N GLN A 781 -5.33 -23.62 -3.31
CA GLN A 781 -5.08 -22.19 -3.23
C GLN A 781 -6.23 -21.44 -2.57
N ARG A 782 -5.93 -20.25 -2.04
CA ARG A 782 -6.91 -19.36 -1.42
C ARG A 782 -6.87 -17.99 -2.10
N THR A 783 -8.05 -17.47 -2.39
CA THR A 783 -8.27 -16.19 -3.07
C THR A 783 -8.78 -15.15 -2.08
N LEU A 784 -8.03 -14.06 -1.95
CA LEU A 784 -8.41 -12.87 -1.21
C LEU A 784 -9.10 -11.87 -2.15
N ILE A 785 -10.33 -11.49 -1.85
CA ILE A 785 -11.08 -10.47 -2.57
C ILE A 785 -11.06 -9.18 -1.75
N VAL A 786 -10.63 -8.09 -2.37
CA VAL A 786 -10.62 -6.77 -1.75
C VAL A 786 -11.40 -5.78 -2.61
N THR A 787 -12.24 -4.97 -1.99
CA THR A 787 -12.96 -3.89 -2.66
C THR A 787 -12.88 -2.60 -1.87
N HIS A 788 -13.23 -1.49 -2.49
CA HIS A 788 -13.42 -0.23 -1.78
C HIS A 788 -14.72 -0.27 -0.95
N SER A 789 -15.83 -0.67 -1.58
CA SER A 789 -17.17 -0.59 -0.98
C SER A 789 -17.74 -1.95 -0.58
N ASN A 790 -18.63 -1.94 0.43
CA ASN A 790 -19.44 -3.12 0.79
C ASN A 790 -20.45 -3.49 -0.31
N GLN A 791 -20.84 -2.52 -1.16
CA GLN A 791 -21.77 -2.75 -2.25
C GLN A 791 -21.15 -3.64 -3.34
N ALA A 792 -19.89 -3.37 -3.73
CA ALA A 792 -19.16 -4.22 -4.65
C ALA A 792 -18.99 -5.65 -4.09
N LEU A 793 -18.68 -5.79 -2.80
CA LEU A 793 -18.66 -7.12 -2.16
C LEU A 793 -19.99 -7.83 -2.31
N ASN A 794 -21.11 -7.17 -2.00
CA ASN A 794 -22.44 -7.77 -2.13
C ASN A 794 -22.67 -8.29 -3.56
N GLN A 795 -22.35 -7.48 -4.57
CA GLN A 795 -22.51 -7.85 -5.99
C GLN A 795 -21.65 -9.05 -6.39
N ILE A 796 -20.40 -9.10 -5.92
CA ILE A 796 -19.50 -10.25 -6.13
C ILE A 796 -20.11 -11.50 -5.47
N PHE A 797 -20.54 -11.43 -4.20
CA PHE A 797 -21.11 -12.57 -3.49
C PHE A 797 -22.42 -13.07 -4.11
N GLU A 798 -23.34 -12.16 -4.46
CA GLU A 798 -24.60 -12.51 -5.14
C GLU A 798 -24.37 -13.33 -6.41
N LYS A 799 -23.32 -12.99 -7.17
CA LYS A 799 -22.94 -13.74 -8.38
C LYS A 799 -22.19 -15.03 -8.07
N ILE A 800 -21.28 -15.04 -7.09
CA ILE A 800 -20.54 -16.27 -6.69
C ILE A 800 -21.50 -17.34 -6.16
N ILE A 801 -22.53 -16.95 -5.39
CA ILE A 801 -23.56 -17.88 -4.89
C ILE A 801 -24.33 -18.53 -6.04
N CYS A 802 -24.40 -17.86 -7.19
CA CYS A 802 -25.01 -18.37 -8.42
C CYS A 802 -24.07 -19.26 -9.26
N LEU A 803 -22.85 -19.55 -8.79
CA LEU A 803 -21.88 -20.42 -9.46
C LEU A 803 -21.60 -21.68 -8.62
N ASP A 804 -20.85 -22.61 -9.19
CA ASP A 804 -20.45 -23.87 -8.54
C ASP A 804 -19.36 -23.67 -7.47
N VAL A 805 -19.70 -22.95 -6.40
CA VAL A 805 -18.80 -22.70 -5.26
C VAL A 805 -19.49 -23.11 -3.96
N ASP A 806 -18.87 -24.04 -3.23
CA ASP A 806 -19.42 -24.51 -1.95
C ASP A 806 -19.40 -23.37 -0.92
N GLU A 807 -20.57 -23.08 -0.35
CA GLU A 807 -20.77 -21.98 0.60
C GLU A 807 -19.92 -22.06 1.86
N ARG A 808 -19.40 -23.25 2.21
CA ARG A 808 -18.48 -23.42 3.34
C ARG A 808 -17.12 -22.76 3.10
N HIS A 809 -16.72 -22.64 1.83
CA HIS A 809 -15.44 -22.06 1.45
C HIS A 809 -15.52 -20.53 1.28
N LEU A 810 -16.72 -19.95 1.38
CA LEU A 810 -16.97 -18.52 1.26
C LEU A 810 -16.98 -17.85 2.64
N LEU A 811 -16.18 -16.80 2.80
CA LEU A 811 -16.16 -16.01 4.04
C LEU A 811 -16.09 -14.52 3.74
N ARG A 812 -17.01 -13.76 4.34
CA ARG A 812 -17.01 -12.30 4.30
C ARG A 812 -16.56 -11.74 5.65
N MET A 813 -15.67 -10.76 5.63
CA MET A 813 -15.24 -10.01 6.80
C MET A 813 -15.56 -8.52 6.67
N GLY A 814 -16.06 -7.89 7.73
CA GLY A 814 -16.29 -6.44 7.76
C GLY A 814 -17.46 -5.99 8.62
N HIS A 815 -17.54 -4.68 8.88
CA HIS A 815 -18.64 -4.04 9.63
C HIS A 815 -20.01 -4.14 8.92
N GLY A 816 -20.03 -4.55 7.64
CA GLY A 816 -21.23 -4.79 6.84
C GLY A 816 -21.61 -6.27 6.70
N GLU A 817 -21.04 -7.16 7.52
CA GLU A 817 -21.31 -8.61 7.52
C GLU A 817 -22.82 -8.96 7.52
N GLU A 818 -23.66 -8.11 8.12
CA GLU A 818 -25.11 -8.30 8.28
C GLU A 818 -25.98 -7.64 7.18
N ALA A 819 -25.38 -6.92 6.22
CA ALA A 819 -26.11 -6.10 5.23
C ALA A 819 -26.27 -6.75 3.85
N LEU A 820 -26.00 -8.06 3.73
CA LEU A 820 -26.34 -8.81 2.52
C LEU A 820 -27.86 -9.03 2.48
N GLU A 821 -28.51 -8.62 1.39
CA GLU A 821 -29.93 -8.93 1.12
C GLU A 821 -30.10 -10.37 0.61
N THR A 822 -29.34 -11.32 1.17
CA THR A 822 -29.44 -12.74 0.84
C THR A 822 -29.99 -13.52 2.03
N ASP A 823 -30.76 -14.57 1.77
CA ASP A 823 -31.25 -15.49 2.82
C ASP A 823 -30.13 -16.18 3.61
N LYS A 824 -28.88 -16.09 3.14
CA LYS A 824 -27.68 -16.74 3.69
C LYS A 824 -26.75 -15.73 4.35
N ASP A 825 -26.19 -16.11 5.50
CA ASP A 825 -25.25 -15.28 6.27
C ASP A 825 -23.81 -15.76 6.09
N PHE A 826 -22.99 -14.98 5.37
CA PHE A 826 -21.57 -15.25 5.08
C PHE A 826 -20.59 -14.61 6.08
N SER A 827 -21.11 -14.03 7.17
CA SER A 827 -20.31 -13.56 8.29
C SER A 827 -19.58 -14.71 9.00
N ARG A 828 -18.62 -14.37 9.86
CA ARG A 828 -17.95 -15.37 10.71
C ARG A 828 -18.95 -16.18 11.53
N TYR A 829 -19.95 -15.51 12.12
CA TYR A 829 -20.99 -16.15 12.93
C TYR A 829 -21.92 -17.02 12.08
N GLY A 830 -22.39 -16.49 10.95
CA GLY A 830 -23.23 -17.21 10.00
C GLY A 830 -22.59 -18.48 9.47
N ARG A 831 -21.30 -18.43 9.13
CA ARG A 831 -20.54 -19.60 8.65
C ARG A 831 -20.31 -20.65 9.74
N VAL A 832 -20.05 -20.25 10.98
CA VAL A 832 -19.97 -21.21 12.09
C VAL A 832 -21.32 -21.91 12.28
N ASN A 833 -22.44 -21.19 12.26
CA ASN A 833 -23.77 -21.77 12.40
C ASN A 833 -24.13 -22.70 11.22
N TYR A 834 -23.77 -22.31 10.00
CA TYR A 834 -23.93 -23.14 8.81
C TYR A 834 -23.17 -24.45 8.95
N VAL A 835 -21.90 -24.42 9.34
CA VAL A 835 -21.08 -25.62 9.53
C VAL A 835 -21.67 -26.52 10.62
N LEU A 836 -22.14 -25.96 11.74
CA LEU A 836 -22.76 -26.75 12.80
C LEU A 836 -24.06 -27.42 12.35
N ALA A 837 -24.89 -26.71 11.58
CA ALA A 837 -26.13 -27.24 11.03
C ALA A 837 -25.87 -28.32 9.95
N GLU A 838 -24.94 -28.07 9.04
CA GLU A 838 -24.60 -29.00 7.97
C GLU A 838 -23.89 -30.24 8.51
N ARG A 839 -23.01 -30.09 9.52
CA ARG A 839 -22.44 -31.23 10.26
C ARG A 839 -23.53 -32.15 10.79
N LYS A 840 -24.56 -31.61 11.44
CA LYS A 840 -25.69 -32.41 11.93
C LYS A 840 -26.41 -33.14 10.79
N ARG A 841 -26.69 -32.44 9.70
CA ARG A 841 -27.33 -33.02 8.49
C ARG A 841 -26.49 -34.15 7.87
N LEU A 842 -25.18 -34.00 7.82
CA LEU A 842 -24.26 -35.01 7.29
C LEU A 842 -24.17 -36.23 8.21
N LEU A 843 -24.14 -36.05 9.52
CA LEU A 843 -24.18 -37.17 10.49
C LEU A 843 -25.50 -37.96 10.39
N GLU A 844 -26.64 -37.28 10.18
CA GLU A 844 -27.93 -37.94 9.88
C GLU A 844 -27.88 -38.74 8.56
N ARG A 845 -27.06 -38.33 7.58
CA ARG A 845 -26.82 -39.11 6.35
C ARG A 845 -25.93 -40.32 6.61
N VAL A 846 -24.93 -40.20 7.47
CA VAL A 846 -24.08 -41.32 7.89
C VAL A 846 -24.91 -42.37 8.62
N GLU A 847 -25.84 -41.95 9.48
CA GLU A 847 -26.80 -42.83 10.14
C GLU A 847 -27.62 -43.63 9.12
N LYS A 848 -28.20 -42.95 8.13
CA LYS A 848 -28.94 -43.61 7.03
C LYS A 848 -28.08 -44.56 6.19
N LEU A 849 -26.82 -44.21 5.96
CA LEU A 849 -25.89 -45.09 5.24
C LEU A 849 -25.63 -46.37 6.05
N CYS A 850 -25.39 -46.23 7.36
CA CYS A 850 -25.23 -47.36 8.27
C CYS A 850 -26.47 -48.28 8.29
N GLU A 851 -27.67 -47.69 8.44
CA GLU A 851 -28.94 -48.42 8.37
C GLU A 851 -29.09 -49.17 7.04
N SER A 852 -28.72 -48.53 5.92
CA SER A 852 -28.83 -49.12 4.59
C SER A 852 -27.85 -50.28 4.34
N MET A 853 -26.72 -50.29 5.05
CA MET A 853 -25.72 -51.35 5.02
C MET A 853 -25.99 -52.47 6.04
N GLU A 854 -27.05 -52.34 6.85
CA GLU A 854 -27.43 -53.31 7.89
C GLU A 854 -26.34 -53.52 8.96
N GLU A 855 -25.47 -52.53 9.17
CA GLU A 855 -24.46 -52.55 10.23
C GLU A 855 -25.03 -52.03 11.56
N VAL A 856 -24.58 -52.63 12.67
CA VAL A 856 -25.03 -52.29 14.03
C VAL A 856 -23.93 -51.47 14.73
N GLY A 857 -24.20 -50.20 15.01
CA GLY A 857 -23.28 -49.34 15.77
C GLY A 857 -23.72 -47.88 15.84
N ASP A 858 -23.31 -47.17 16.90
CA ASP A 858 -23.55 -45.73 17.06
C ASP A 858 -22.48 -44.91 16.29
N VAL A 859 -22.59 -44.93 14.96
CA VAL A 859 -21.59 -44.34 14.06
C VAL A 859 -21.81 -42.84 13.81
N SER A 860 -23.02 -42.33 14.05
CA SER A 860 -23.41 -40.94 13.78
C SER A 860 -23.21 -39.97 14.95
N TYR A 861 -22.70 -40.46 16.09
CA TYR A 861 -22.46 -39.64 17.29
C TYR A 861 -21.46 -38.49 17.09
N SER A 862 -20.41 -38.70 16.28
CA SER A 862 -19.35 -37.72 16.04
C SER A 862 -18.73 -37.83 14.65
N CYS A 863 -18.04 -36.78 14.20
CA CYS A 863 -17.23 -36.80 12.98
C CYS A 863 -16.16 -37.88 13.05
N GLU A 864 -15.58 -38.12 14.23
CA GLU A 864 -14.55 -39.15 14.43
C GLU A 864 -15.10 -40.57 14.24
N THR A 865 -16.25 -40.89 14.85
CA THR A 865 -16.90 -42.20 14.67
C THR A 865 -17.36 -42.42 13.25
N ALA A 866 -17.87 -41.38 12.58
CA ALA A 866 -18.21 -41.41 11.16
C ALA A 866 -16.97 -41.70 10.28
N GLY A 867 -15.82 -41.11 10.62
CA GLY A 867 -14.54 -41.38 9.96
C GLY A 867 -14.07 -42.82 10.11
N TYR A 868 -14.24 -43.43 11.29
CA TYR A 868 -13.96 -44.86 11.48
C TYR A 868 -14.89 -45.74 10.65
N PHE A 869 -16.20 -45.46 10.65
CA PHE A 869 -17.18 -46.16 9.82
C PHE A 869 -16.84 -46.09 8.33
N PHE A 870 -16.43 -44.93 7.84
CA PHE A 870 -16.00 -44.77 6.46
C PHE A 870 -14.83 -45.70 6.10
N ARG A 871 -13.77 -45.71 6.92
CA ARG A 871 -12.56 -46.48 6.64
C ARG A 871 -12.76 -47.99 6.76
N TYR A 872 -13.46 -48.46 7.79
CA TYR A 872 -13.53 -49.89 8.12
C TYR A 872 -14.69 -50.62 7.44
N SER A 873 -15.80 -49.92 7.19
CA SER A 873 -17.03 -50.53 6.65
C SER A 873 -17.26 -50.09 5.21
N VAL A 874 -17.32 -48.78 4.95
CA VAL A 874 -17.72 -48.23 3.65
C VAL A 874 -16.64 -48.46 2.58
N CYS A 875 -15.38 -48.10 2.86
CA CYS A 875 -14.25 -48.34 1.95
C CYS A 875 -14.07 -49.83 1.65
N LYS A 876 -14.12 -50.68 2.68
CA LYS A 876 -14.03 -52.14 2.51
C LYS A 876 -15.13 -52.69 1.61
N THR A 877 -16.36 -52.22 1.78
CA THR A 877 -17.50 -52.65 0.94
C THR A 877 -17.33 -52.20 -0.51
N TRP A 878 -16.78 -51.01 -0.73
CA TRP A 878 -16.45 -50.52 -2.07
C TRP A 878 -15.30 -51.28 -2.73
N GLU A 879 -14.24 -51.59 -1.98
CA GLU A 879 -13.11 -52.41 -2.44
C GLU A 879 -13.59 -53.80 -2.88
N ASN A 880 -14.43 -54.46 -2.08
CA ASN A 880 -15.04 -55.74 -2.45
C ASN A 880 -15.84 -55.64 -3.77
N PHE A 881 -16.55 -54.53 -4.00
CA PHE A 881 -17.29 -54.31 -5.24
C PHE A 881 -16.37 -54.12 -6.45
N LEU A 882 -15.26 -53.39 -6.30
CA LEU A 882 -14.25 -53.25 -7.35
C LEU A 882 -13.59 -54.59 -7.68
N GLU A 883 -13.28 -55.41 -6.68
CA GLU A 883 -12.76 -56.77 -6.89
C GLU A 883 -13.76 -57.65 -7.66
N LEU A 884 -15.06 -57.58 -7.34
CA LEU A 884 -16.11 -58.28 -8.08
C LEU A 884 -16.19 -57.83 -9.55
N ILE A 885 -16.02 -56.54 -9.83
CA ILE A 885 -15.96 -56.01 -11.19
C ILE A 885 -14.74 -56.54 -11.95
N GLU A 886 -13.56 -56.56 -11.31
CA GLU A 886 -12.34 -57.09 -11.93
C GLU A 886 -12.46 -58.59 -12.23
N GLN A 887 -13.01 -59.37 -11.29
CA GLN A 887 -13.28 -60.79 -11.49
C GLN A 887 -14.28 -61.02 -12.63
N ALA A 888 -15.33 -60.21 -12.73
CA ALA A 888 -16.30 -60.29 -13.81
C ALA A 888 -15.69 -59.94 -15.18
N LYS A 889 -14.84 -58.91 -15.25
CA LYS A 889 -14.09 -58.55 -16.47
C LYS A 889 -13.14 -59.68 -16.88
N GLN A 890 -12.42 -60.27 -15.92
CA GLN A 890 -11.50 -61.38 -16.18
C GLN A 890 -12.23 -62.65 -16.66
N THR A 891 -13.42 -62.92 -16.10
CA THR A 891 -14.28 -64.04 -16.52
C THR A 891 -14.79 -63.82 -17.93
N ALA A 892 -15.27 -62.62 -18.28
CA ALA A 892 -15.67 -62.28 -19.65
C ALA A 892 -14.53 -62.41 -20.67
N ILE A 893 -13.30 -62.05 -20.27
CA ILE A 893 -12.09 -62.23 -21.10
C ILE A 893 -11.76 -63.72 -21.29
N ASN A 894 -11.90 -64.54 -20.26
CA ASN A 894 -11.63 -65.97 -20.32
C ASN A 894 -12.70 -66.71 -21.16
N ASP A 895 -13.98 -66.37 -21.01
CA ASP A 895 -15.09 -66.93 -21.79
C ASP A 895 -15.00 -66.56 -23.28
N ALA A 896 -14.46 -65.38 -23.61
CA ALA A 896 -14.19 -64.98 -24.98
C ALA A 896 -13.00 -65.74 -25.60
N LYS A 897 -12.00 -66.14 -24.79
CA LYS A 897 -10.85 -66.94 -25.23
C LYS A 897 -11.22 -68.40 -25.49
N GLU A 898 -12.15 -68.99 -24.73
CA GLU A 898 -12.60 -70.37 -24.95
C GLU A 898 -13.50 -70.54 -26.19
N ASN A 899 -14.21 -69.47 -26.62
CA ASN A 899 -15.15 -69.52 -27.73
C ASN A 899 -14.56 -69.25 -29.14
N ASN A 900 -13.23 -69.21 -29.32
CA ASN A 900 -12.54 -69.14 -30.62
C ASN A 900 -13.08 -68.07 -31.62
N ASN A 901 -13.61 -66.95 -31.13
CA ASN A 901 -13.86 -65.79 -31.98
C ASN A 901 -12.64 -64.88 -31.92
N SER A 902 -11.81 -64.93 -32.95
CA SER A 902 -10.76 -63.96 -33.21
C SER A 902 -11.39 -62.60 -33.52
N THR A 903 -11.65 -61.79 -32.49
CA THR A 903 -11.95 -60.37 -32.66
C THR A 903 -10.65 -59.57 -32.58
N ASN A 904 -10.53 -58.58 -33.48
CA ASN A 904 -9.44 -57.63 -33.54
C ASN A 904 -9.24 -56.94 -32.17
N SER A 905 -7.99 -56.53 -31.91
CA SER A 905 -7.44 -56.08 -30.63
C SER A 905 -7.99 -54.74 -30.06
N ALA A 906 -9.27 -54.42 -30.23
CA ALA A 906 -9.88 -53.18 -29.75
C ALA A 906 -11.10 -53.36 -28.83
N ASP A 907 -11.80 -54.50 -28.88
CA ASP A 907 -13.00 -54.73 -28.06
C ASP A 907 -12.71 -55.73 -26.93
N ILE A 908 -12.39 -55.20 -25.75
CA ILE A 908 -12.26 -56.02 -24.53
C ILE A 908 -13.67 -56.56 -24.18
N PRO A 909 -13.86 -57.89 -24.00
CA PRO A 909 -15.14 -58.45 -23.57
C PRO A 909 -15.55 -57.86 -22.23
N LEU A 910 -16.71 -57.19 -22.20
CA LEU A 910 -17.26 -56.57 -20.99
C LEU A 910 -18.29 -57.51 -20.33
N PRO A 911 -18.46 -57.44 -18.99
CA PRO A 911 -19.51 -58.17 -18.28
C PRO A 911 -20.93 -57.80 -18.74
N SER A 912 -21.93 -58.56 -18.31
CA SER A 912 -23.34 -58.26 -18.58
C SER A 912 -23.69 -56.80 -18.24
N LYS A 913 -24.50 -56.15 -19.09
CA LYS A 913 -24.96 -54.76 -18.93
C LYS A 913 -25.69 -54.49 -17.60
N ASP A 914 -26.30 -55.53 -17.00
CA ASP A 914 -27.00 -55.41 -15.71
C ASP A 914 -26.07 -55.62 -14.50
N PHE A 915 -24.84 -56.12 -14.70
CA PHE A 915 -23.97 -56.58 -13.62
C PHE A 915 -23.65 -55.48 -12.61
N VAL A 916 -23.35 -54.27 -13.09
CA VAL A 916 -23.01 -53.12 -12.24
C VAL A 916 -24.18 -52.73 -11.36
N ALA A 917 -25.38 -52.59 -11.95
CA ALA A 917 -26.59 -52.19 -11.25
C ALA A 917 -27.01 -53.21 -10.18
N ASP A 918 -26.85 -54.51 -10.46
CA ASP A 918 -27.28 -55.58 -9.56
C ASP A 918 -26.30 -55.79 -8.38
N ASN A 919 -25.01 -55.48 -8.57
CA ASN A 919 -23.98 -55.68 -7.54
C ASN A 919 -23.58 -54.39 -6.80
N PHE A 920 -24.15 -53.22 -7.14
CA PHE A 920 -23.80 -51.96 -6.49
C PHE A 920 -24.19 -51.97 -5.00
N PRO A 921 -23.23 -51.81 -4.06
CA PRO A 921 -23.46 -52.09 -2.64
C PRO A 921 -24.31 -51.04 -1.91
N PHE A 922 -24.42 -49.82 -2.45
CA PHE A 922 -25.08 -48.70 -1.77
C PHE A 922 -26.49 -48.38 -2.32
N THR A 923 -27.09 -49.31 -3.08
CA THR A 923 -28.37 -49.08 -3.76
C THR A 923 -29.49 -48.61 -2.81
N LYS A 924 -29.60 -49.21 -1.61
CA LYS A 924 -30.62 -48.86 -0.60
C LYS A 924 -30.49 -47.41 -0.09
N PHE A 925 -29.25 -46.90 0.03
CA PHE A 925 -28.98 -45.53 0.48
C PHE A 925 -29.56 -44.48 -0.49
N PHE A 926 -29.45 -44.73 -1.80
CA PHE A 926 -29.91 -43.80 -2.84
C PHE A 926 -31.41 -43.93 -3.19
N GLN A 927 -32.07 -45.03 -2.78
CA GLN A 927 -33.50 -45.25 -3.04
C GLN A 927 -34.44 -44.48 -2.08
N SER A 928 -33.99 -44.13 -0.87
CA SER A 928 -34.81 -43.51 0.18
C SER A 928 -35.17 -42.01 -0.02
N GLY A 929 -34.89 -41.43 -1.20
CA GLY A 929 -34.81 -39.98 -1.43
C GLY A 929 -35.90 -39.33 -2.29
N LYS A 930 -37.20 -39.62 -2.15
CA LYS A 930 -38.25 -38.86 -2.86
C LYS A 930 -38.53 -37.44 -2.30
N LYS A 931 -37.73 -36.94 -1.35
CA LYS A 931 -37.78 -35.54 -0.88
C LYS A 931 -36.67 -34.75 -1.56
N LYS A 932 -37.00 -33.54 -2.02
CA LYS A 932 -36.28 -32.56 -2.88
C LYS A 932 -34.74 -32.39 -2.77
N ASN A 933 -34.01 -33.05 -1.86
CA ASN A 933 -32.63 -32.71 -1.50
C ASN A 933 -31.61 -33.87 -1.65
N PHE A 934 -31.96 -34.97 -2.33
CA PHE A 934 -31.02 -36.06 -2.64
C PHE A 934 -31.44 -36.78 -3.93
N LEU A 935 -30.72 -36.55 -5.03
CA LEU A 935 -31.03 -37.19 -6.32
C LEU A 935 -30.80 -38.71 -6.23
N PRO A 936 -31.76 -39.56 -6.65
CA PRO A 936 -31.55 -41.00 -6.73
C PRO A 936 -30.49 -41.33 -7.79
N LEU A 937 -29.75 -42.43 -7.59
CA LEU A 937 -28.92 -43.01 -8.64
C LEU A 937 -29.80 -43.91 -9.52
N GLU A 938 -29.89 -43.58 -10.81
CA GLU A 938 -30.62 -44.37 -11.79
C GLU A 938 -29.63 -45.03 -12.76
N PHE A 939 -29.55 -46.36 -12.70
CA PHE A 939 -28.80 -47.17 -13.67
C PHE A 939 -29.69 -47.42 -14.89
N LYS A 940 -29.17 -47.13 -16.08
CA LYS A 940 -29.94 -47.27 -17.33
C LYS A 940 -29.98 -48.71 -17.82
N ARG A 941 -29.00 -49.55 -17.42
CA ARG A 941 -28.89 -50.96 -17.84
C ARG A 941 -28.74 -51.15 -19.35
N GLU A 942 -28.18 -50.14 -20.02
CA GLU A 942 -27.96 -50.13 -21.47
C GLU A 942 -26.50 -50.45 -21.82
N ASP A 943 -25.55 -49.84 -21.11
CA ASP A 943 -24.11 -50.01 -21.31
C ASP A 943 -23.36 -50.19 -19.98
N PHE A 944 -22.40 -51.13 -19.96
CA PHE A 944 -21.61 -51.44 -18.76
C PHE A 944 -20.74 -50.25 -18.31
N ASN A 945 -20.12 -49.52 -19.25
CA ASN A 945 -19.23 -48.41 -18.90
C ASN A 945 -20.02 -47.19 -18.44
N GLU A 946 -21.19 -46.93 -19.01
CA GLU A 946 -22.11 -45.90 -18.51
C GLU A 946 -22.60 -46.22 -17.08
N ASP A 947 -23.06 -47.44 -16.82
CA ASP A 947 -23.51 -47.82 -15.47
C ASP A 947 -22.33 -47.84 -14.47
N LEU A 948 -21.12 -48.21 -14.90
CA LEU A 948 -19.91 -48.10 -14.06
C LEU A 948 -19.59 -46.64 -13.70
N GLN A 949 -19.80 -45.70 -14.62
CA GLN A 949 -19.68 -44.27 -14.33
C GLN A 949 -20.73 -43.82 -13.32
N VAL A 950 -21.98 -44.29 -13.42
CA VAL A 950 -23.03 -44.01 -12.43
C VAL A 950 -22.65 -44.56 -11.05
N ALA A 951 -22.07 -45.76 -10.98
CA ALA A 951 -21.58 -46.34 -9.72
C ALA A 951 -20.41 -45.53 -9.12
N MET A 952 -19.45 -45.11 -9.95
CA MET A 952 -18.35 -44.22 -9.53
C MET A 952 -18.86 -42.86 -9.03
N GLU A 953 -19.90 -42.32 -9.67
CA GLU A 953 -20.54 -41.10 -9.21
C GLU A 953 -21.19 -41.30 -7.82
N GLY A 954 -21.90 -42.40 -7.63
CA GLY A 954 -22.45 -42.80 -6.33
C GLY A 954 -21.40 -42.94 -5.24
N TRP A 955 -20.25 -43.52 -5.57
CA TRP A 955 -19.10 -43.57 -4.66
C TRP A 955 -18.60 -42.17 -4.28
N ASN A 956 -18.39 -41.30 -5.28
CA ASN A 956 -17.96 -39.92 -5.04
C ASN A 956 -18.94 -39.16 -4.13
N ARG A 957 -20.26 -39.40 -4.26
CA ARG A 957 -21.31 -38.87 -3.36
C ARG A 957 -21.08 -39.23 -1.90
N ILE A 958 -20.72 -40.47 -1.65
CA ILE A 958 -20.46 -40.98 -0.30
C ILE A 958 -19.14 -40.41 0.22
N VAL A 959 -18.07 -40.46 -0.57
CA VAL A 959 -16.75 -39.90 -0.20
C VAL A 959 -16.86 -38.42 0.18
N ASP A 960 -17.68 -37.64 -0.55
CA ASP A 960 -17.85 -36.22 -0.29
C ASP A 960 -18.45 -35.96 1.11
N ILE A 961 -19.47 -36.73 1.53
CA ILE A 961 -20.05 -36.63 2.88
C ILE A 961 -18.96 -36.75 3.95
N PHE A 962 -18.12 -37.77 3.85
CA PHE A 962 -17.07 -38.03 4.84
C PHE A 962 -15.92 -37.02 4.75
N LYS A 963 -15.61 -36.53 3.54
CA LYS A 963 -14.65 -35.44 3.37
C LYS A 963 -15.11 -34.16 4.07
N LYS A 964 -16.39 -33.78 3.92
CA LYS A 964 -16.98 -32.63 4.62
C LYS A 964 -16.97 -32.83 6.15
N LEU A 965 -17.28 -34.04 6.63
CA LEU A 965 -17.25 -34.34 8.07
C LEU A 965 -15.85 -34.27 8.68
N GLU A 966 -14.81 -34.70 7.95
CA GLU A 966 -13.42 -34.58 8.41
C GLU A 966 -13.00 -33.12 8.54
N GLU A 967 -13.37 -32.26 7.57
CA GLU A 967 -13.14 -30.82 7.63
C GLU A 967 -13.86 -30.17 8.84
N PHE A 968 -15.09 -30.64 9.14
CA PHE A 968 -15.89 -30.15 10.27
C PHE A 968 -15.47 -30.71 11.64
N ARG A 969 -14.57 -31.70 11.69
CA ARG A 969 -14.08 -32.30 12.94
C ARG A 969 -13.50 -31.28 13.91
N ALA A 970 -12.82 -30.25 13.40
CA ALA A 970 -12.27 -29.18 14.23
C ALA A 970 -13.32 -28.45 15.10
N PHE A 971 -14.57 -28.37 14.63
CA PHE A 971 -15.66 -27.70 15.34
C PHE A 971 -16.16 -28.50 16.55
N GLU A 972 -15.88 -29.81 16.61
CA GLU A 972 -16.12 -30.64 17.80
C GLU A 972 -15.10 -30.33 18.90
N LEU A 973 -13.84 -30.10 18.50
CA LEU A 973 -12.72 -29.86 19.40
C LEU A 973 -12.74 -28.43 19.98
N LEU A 974 -13.05 -27.45 19.11
CA LEU A 974 -13.11 -26.03 19.49
C LEU A 974 -14.47 -25.72 20.13
N ARG A 975 -14.47 -25.22 21.37
CA ARG A 975 -15.71 -24.92 22.11
C ARG A 975 -16.20 -23.49 21.91
N ASN A 976 -15.28 -22.53 21.84
CA ASN A 976 -15.64 -21.12 21.74
C ASN A 976 -16.01 -20.75 20.29
N GLY A 977 -16.99 -19.87 20.12
CA GLY A 977 -17.40 -19.37 18.80
C GLY A 977 -16.27 -18.63 18.09
N ARG A 978 -15.43 -17.90 18.84
CA ARG A 978 -14.27 -17.19 18.31
C ARG A 978 -13.23 -18.15 17.69
N ASP A 979 -12.79 -19.15 18.43
CA ASP A 979 -11.78 -20.10 17.95
C ASP A 979 -12.27 -20.86 16.70
N ARG A 980 -13.57 -21.19 16.64
CA ARG A 980 -14.21 -21.78 15.44
C ARG A 980 -14.17 -20.84 14.24
N ALA A 981 -14.45 -19.56 14.44
CA ALA A 981 -14.37 -18.55 13.39
C ALA A 981 -12.92 -18.34 12.90
N ASP A 982 -11.96 -18.36 13.82
CA ASP A 982 -10.54 -18.24 13.48
C ASP A 982 -10.06 -19.48 12.69
N TYR A 983 -10.53 -20.69 13.04
CA TYR A 983 -10.27 -21.89 12.25
C TYR A 983 -10.82 -21.80 10.82
N LEU A 984 -12.05 -21.31 10.63
CA LEU A 984 -12.60 -21.05 9.30
C LEU A 984 -11.69 -20.13 8.49
N LEU A 985 -11.33 -19.00 9.09
CA LEU A 985 -10.53 -17.96 8.46
C LEU A 985 -9.10 -18.43 8.10
N VAL A 986 -8.49 -19.31 8.88
CA VAL A 986 -7.11 -19.73 8.65
C VAL A 986 -7.02 -21.00 7.79
N LYS A 987 -8.02 -21.89 7.83
CA LYS A 987 -7.94 -23.21 7.21
C LYS A 987 -9.04 -23.53 6.20
N GLU A 988 -10.30 -23.33 6.56
CA GLU A 988 -11.42 -23.88 5.77
C GLU A 988 -11.81 -23.00 4.58
N SER A 989 -11.86 -21.68 4.77
CA SER A 989 -12.31 -20.75 3.73
C SER A 989 -11.30 -20.68 2.60
N LYS A 990 -11.75 -20.76 1.35
CA LYS A 990 -10.90 -20.62 0.15
C LYS A 990 -11.07 -19.27 -0.52
N ILE A 991 -12.25 -18.67 -0.41
CA ILE A 991 -12.53 -17.33 -0.94
C ILE A 991 -12.88 -16.46 0.26
N ILE A 992 -11.98 -15.53 0.57
CA ILE A 992 -12.09 -14.63 1.71
C ILE A 992 -12.20 -13.22 1.16
N ALA A 993 -13.24 -12.51 1.56
CA ALA A 993 -13.55 -11.21 0.99
C ALA A 993 -13.72 -10.15 2.08
N MET A 994 -13.14 -8.97 1.86
CA MET A 994 -13.20 -7.84 2.80
C MET A 994 -13.01 -6.51 2.07
N THR A 995 -13.34 -5.39 2.73
CA THR A 995 -13.00 -4.07 2.18
C THR A 995 -11.53 -3.73 2.45
N CYS A 996 -10.94 -2.83 1.65
CA CYS A 996 -9.56 -2.34 1.86
C CYS A 996 -9.38 -1.74 3.26
N THR A 997 -10.37 -1.00 3.74
CA THR A 997 -10.42 -0.44 5.10
C THR A 997 -10.38 -1.54 6.18
N HIS A 998 -11.12 -2.64 5.98
CA HIS A 998 -11.12 -3.75 6.92
C HIS A 998 -9.80 -4.53 6.89
N ALA A 999 -9.21 -4.70 5.71
CA ALA A 999 -7.87 -5.28 5.55
C ALA A 999 -6.83 -4.47 6.35
N ALA A 1000 -6.86 -3.14 6.28
CA ALA A 1000 -5.98 -2.27 7.05
C ALA A 1000 -6.21 -2.34 8.56
N LEU A 1001 -7.47 -2.41 8.99
CA LEU A 1001 -7.84 -2.52 10.41
C LEU A 1001 -7.40 -3.85 11.05
N ARG A 1002 -7.57 -4.96 10.34
CA ARG A 1002 -7.37 -6.32 10.88
C ARG A 1002 -6.06 -6.97 10.47
N ARG A 1003 -5.21 -6.29 9.70
CA ARG A 1003 -3.91 -6.85 9.25
C ARG A 1003 -3.13 -7.49 10.39
N ARG A 1004 -2.94 -6.78 11.51
CA ARG A 1004 -2.16 -7.30 12.63
C ARG A 1004 -2.71 -8.61 13.17
N GLU A 1005 -4.03 -8.68 13.35
CA GLU A 1005 -4.72 -9.89 13.82
C GLU A 1005 -4.61 -11.02 12.79
N LEU A 1006 -4.80 -10.74 11.51
CA LEU A 1006 -4.65 -11.72 10.42
C LEU A 1006 -3.24 -12.31 10.37
N VAL A 1007 -2.23 -11.46 10.50
CA VAL A 1007 -0.82 -11.85 10.54
C VAL A 1007 -0.52 -12.72 11.77
N GLU A 1008 -1.00 -12.33 12.96
CA GLU A 1008 -0.82 -13.09 14.21
C GLU A 1008 -1.55 -14.44 14.17
N LEU A 1009 -2.72 -14.51 13.53
CA LEU A 1009 -3.48 -15.76 13.31
C LEU A 1009 -2.81 -16.70 12.29
N GLY A 1010 -1.83 -16.21 11.53
CA GLY A 1010 -1.19 -16.98 10.46
C GLY A 1010 -2.06 -17.13 9.23
N PHE A 1011 -2.86 -16.10 8.91
CA PHE A 1011 -3.64 -16.02 7.67
C PHE A 1011 -2.74 -16.19 6.44
N ARG A 1012 -3.24 -16.89 5.42
CA ARG A 1012 -2.52 -17.16 4.16
C ARG A 1012 -3.45 -17.09 2.97
N TYR A 1013 -2.91 -16.62 1.86
CA TYR A 1013 -3.58 -16.58 0.57
C TYR A 1013 -2.54 -16.61 -0.56
N ASP A 1014 -3.00 -17.03 -1.74
CA ASP A 1014 -2.16 -17.20 -2.93
C ASP A 1014 -2.53 -16.15 -3.99
N ASN A 1015 -3.82 -15.86 -4.13
CA ASN A 1015 -4.35 -14.97 -5.15
C ASN A 1015 -5.01 -13.75 -4.50
N ILE A 1016 -4.85 -12.57 -5.11
CA ILE A 1016 -5.61 -11.36 -4.74
C ILE A 1016 -6.39 -10.87 -5.94
N LEU A 1017 -7.68 -10.59 -5.74
CA LEU A 1017 -8.52 -9.89 -6.71
C LEU A 1017 -9.02 -8.59 -6.08
N MET A 1018 -8.85 -7.48 -6.81
CA MET A 1018 -9.33 -6.16 -6.41
C MET A 1018 -10.40 -5.64 -7.37
N GLU A 1019 -11.55 -5.23 -6.85
CA GLU A 1019 -12.55 -4.45 -7.60
C GLU A 1019 -12.60 -3.01 -7.07
N GLU A 1020 -13.02 -2.06 -7.91
CA GLU A 1020 -12.99 -0.63 -7.61
C GLU A 1020 -11.56 -0.09 -7.34
N ALA A 1021 -10.52 -0.76 -7.87
CA ALA A 1021 -9.12 -0.44 -7.59
C ALA A 1021 -8.73 1.03 -7.81
N ALA A 1022 -9.31 1.70 -8.83
CA ALA A 1022 -9.05 3.12 -9.11
C ALA A 1022 -9.67 4.09 -8.07
N GLN A 1023 -10.52 3.60 -7.17
CA GLN A 1023 -11.12 4.37 -6.07
C GLN A 1023 -10.41 4.11 -4.73
N ILE A 1024 -9.56 3.07 -4.65
CA ILE A 1024 -8.83 2.73 -3.44
C ILE A 1024 -7.58 3.60 -3.36
N LEU A 1025 -7.26 4.10 -2.17
CA LEU A 1025 -6.03 4.84 -1.95
C LEU A 1025 -4.80 3.96 -2.20
N GLU A 1026 -3.71 4.57 -2.62
CA GLU A 1026 -2.44 3.90 -2.95
C GLU A 1026 -1.98 2.93 -1.84
N VAL A 1027 -1.87 3.44 -0.60
CA VAL A 1027 -1.46 2.61 0.55
C VAL A 1027 -2.48 1.54 0.94
N GLU A 1028 -3.77 1.79 0.74
CA GLU A 1028 -4.83 0.83 1.01
C GLU A 1028 -4.89 -0.28 -0.05
N THR A 1029 -4.32 -0.04 -1.24
CA THR A 1029 -4.07 -1.05 -2.27
C THR A 1029 -2.84 -1.90 -1.93
N PHE A 1030 -1.81 -1.29 -1.33
CA PHE A 1030 -0.59 -2.00 -0.93
C PHE A 1030 -0.77 -2.92 0.29
N ILE A 1031 -1.51 -2.48 1.32
CA ILE A 1031 -1.69 -3.23 2.58
C ILE A 1031 -2.22 -4.67 2.36
N PRO A 1032 -3.23 -4.91 1.50
CA PRO A 1032 -3.69 -6.25 1.14
C PRO A 1032 -2.61 -7.21 0.64
N LEU A 1033 -1.53 -6.72 0.02
CA LEU A 1033 -0.41 -7.55 -0.44
C LEU A 1033 0.39 -8.17 0.72
N LEU A 1034 0.22 -7.65 1.94
CA LEU A 1034 1.02 -8.00 3.11
C LEU A 1034 0.16 -8.43 4.30
N LEU A 1035 -1.01 -9.05 4.06
CA LEU A 1035 -1.86 -9.62 5.13
C LEU A 1035 -1.36 -10.98 5.66
N GLN A 1036 -0.23 -11.47 5.16
CA GLN A 1036 0.38 -12.74 5.54
C GLN A 1036 1.89 -12.59 5.81
N VAL A 1037 2.45 -13.46 6.66
CA VAL A 1037 3.90 -13.60 6.81
C VAL A 1037 4.40 -14.59 5.78
N ARG A 1038 5.21 -14.14 4.83
CA ARG A 1038 5.88 -15.06 3.91
C ARG A 1038 6.87 -15.88 4.73
N LYS A 1039 6.77 -17.21 4.69
CA LYS A 1039 7.88 -18.05 5.16
C LYS A 1039 9.07 -17.70 4.27
N ILE A 1040 10.07 -17.04 4.84
CA ILE A 1040 11.42 -17.03 4.26
C ILE A 1040 11.80 -18.51 4.20
N PHE A 1041 11.74 -19.10 3.00
CA PHE A 1041 12.42 -20.37 2.77
C PHE A 1041 13.91 -20.03 2.88
N VAL A 1042 14.46 -20.24 4.07
CA VAL A 1042 15.91 -20.23 4.31
C VAL A 1042 16.53 -21.43 3.62
#